data_AF-A0A3R7Q2V5-F1
#
_entry.id   AF-A0A3R7Q2V5-F1
#
_cell.length_a   1.000
_cell.length_b   1.000
_cell.length_c   1.000
_cell.angle_alpha   90.00
_cell.angle_beta   90.00
_cell.angle_gamma   90.00
#
_symmetry.space_group_name_H-M   'P 1'
#
loop_
_entity.id
_entity.type
_entity.pdbx_description
1 polymer ?
#
loop_
_entity_poly.entity_id
_entity_poly.type
_entity_poly.pdbx_seq_one_letter_code
_entity_poly.pdbx_strand_id
1 'polypeptide(L)'
;MYRSDDPFLPNEWHYVCVYYDPKDEKVRMHMRGKDSGLVKAPWEAENATADEADGEDALCLGSFGESPAFGGAILAFSVQSWEADAGEEPMPFRAADCTALSPSDSLVTLDSAWTESGSVRTFDVEPEQICSEAYTKVLVRLFAGHLPHAETCRRLDGRLPTESEVESSVLNVSSDLALNCSNAKNVSLWLAGPKPSHEVTATCTALLANGSVASYPCISEVTCSICFVPAKKRFTVYGPLEIFDHHYTLTVDAEGAAQFVGDVSTIQRDEDGWLLSSDLHVQTMRVAGPLPVGRHSWFSSLKNKNMTLTMTSCGPEQYSCGDNTCIERAAFCNTIRDCRDGSDESACSPVRLPPEYDKSKNPRLGSSSQGHLTYSVYLYALSDIKTIEGKVTLDMNIYVTYKDERITYWNLRDFEQQIDCEEIWHPEFNAIAGRTTGLAYPMDVYDKICGVYGSSAGQIRSLDDPFMGEYLPGKESELFNSITFRTTIPCNFKLHRYPFGILQCNVSYYILDGQYDLAFKKFSEDMEVEYDGTEDLLEYRLKNVTCETSKYEGDERYTYIVLTLHLSSLYEYHMLNSFAPSSLMFLVTLSTLFFPLKDFNERIVVSLTSLLVLATLFAQASSTSVKTPYFKLLDIWYTALISLCFVCVISNAVTHRLLHKEVPPINVVKPALGHGKAFTPNDVPARSFNWLSIIVLSALFIALVFVFIMLATEML
;
A
#
# COMPACT_ATOMS: atom_id res chain seq x y z
N MET A 1 10.11 -22.44 -4.68
CA MET A 1 10.14 -23.84 -5.17
C MET A 1 10.98 -23.85 -6.45
N TYR A 2 12.28 -24.14 -6.37
CA TYR A 2 13.17 -24.29 -7.54
C TYR A 2 13.89 -25.64 -7.47
N ARG A 3 14.07 -26.25 -8.64
CA ARG A 3 14.43 -27.67 -8.87
C ARG A 3 15.96 -27.87 -8.81
N SER A 4 16.39 -29.05 -8.35
CA SER A 4 17.75 -29.39 -7.92
C SER A 4 18.76 -29.74 -9.02
N ASP A 5 18.66 -29.23 -10.24
CA ASP A 5 19.52 -29.68 -11.36
C ASP A 5 19.95 -28.54 -12.31
N ASP A 6 20.58 -27.47 -11.79
CA ASP A 6 21.40 -26.57 -12.62
C ASP A 6 22.89 -26.85 -12.38
N PRO A 7 23.60 -27.48 -13.33
CA PRO A 7 25.04 -27.65 -13.30
C PRO A 7 25.65 -26.44 -13.99
N PHE A 8 26.16 -25.45 -13.26
CA PHE A 8 27.20 -24.47 -13.68
C PHE A 8 27.19 -23.33 -12.64
N LEU A 9 27.74 -23.60 -11.46
CA LEU A 9 28.27 -22.51 -10.63
C LEU A 9 29.68 -22.20 -11.15
N PRO A 10 30.03 -20.93 -11.41
CA PRO A 10 31.39 -20.59 -11.85
C PRO A 10 32.43 -21.02 -10.79
N ASN A 11 33.55 -21.57 -11.24
CA ASN A 11 34.67 -22.08 -10.42
C ASN A 11 35.45 -21.00 -9.65
N GLU A 12 35.02 -19.74 -9.70
CA GLU A 12 35.74 -18.61 -9.11
C GLU A 12 34.83 -17.89 -8.12
N TRP A 13 35.18 -17.99 -6.83
CA TRP A 13 34.57 -17.23 -5.75
C TRP A 13 35.46 -16.03 -5.44
N HIS A 14 34.89 -14.83 -5.48
CA HIS A 14 35.57 -13.62 -5.07
C HIS A 14 35.10 -13.25 -3.67
N TYR A 15 36.01 -13.32 -2.69
CA TYR A 15 35.69 -13.08 -1.30
C TYR A 15 36.66 -12.11 -0.61
N VAL A 16 36.17 -11.57 0.51
CA VAL A 16 36.95 -10.89 1.54
C VAL A 16 36.76 -11.65 2.84
N CYS A 17 37.85 -12.10 3.46
CA CYS A 17 37.82 -12.77 4.75
C CYS A 17 38.58 -11.96 5.79
N VAL A 18 38.06 -11.93 7.02
CA VAL A 18 38.71 -11.40 8.22
C VAL A 18 38.78 -12.54 9.24
N TYR A 19 39.96 -12.82 9.77
CA TYR A 19 40.14 -13.83 10.81
C TYR A 19 41.24 -13.43 11.78
N TYR A 20 41.14 -13.95 13.00
CA TYR A 20 42.13 -13.74 14.06
C TYR A 20 43.05 -14.95 14.13
N ASP A 21 44.36 -14.74 13.97
CA ASP A 21 45.36 -15.78 14.19
C ASP A 21 45.81 -15.76 15.68
N PRO A 22 45.44 -16.79 16.47
CA PRO A 22 45.75 -16.83 17.90
C PRO A 22 47.22 -17.16 18.19
N LYS A 23 48.02 -17.62 17.22
CA LYS A 23 49.45 -17.93 17.44
C LYS A 23 50.32 -16.69 17.39
N ASP A 24 49.97 -15.75 16.52
CA ASP A 24 50.71 -14.52 16.29
C ASP A 24 49.99 -13.28 16.84
N GLU A 25 48.83 -13.47 17.48
CA GLU A 25 47.92 -12.43 17.95
C GLU A 25 47.71 -11.35 16.88
N LYS A 26 47.23 -11.70 15.68
CA LYS A 26 47.03 -10.72 14.59
C LYS A 26 45.71 -10.96 13.89
N VAL A 27 45.04 -9.87 13.51
CA VAL A 27 43.89 -9.94 12.60
C VAL A 27 44.43 -9.84 11.18
N ARG A 28 44.12 -10.85 10.37
CA ARG A 28 44.46 -10.88 8.94
C ARG A 28 43.22 -10.64 8.10
N MET A 29 43.38 -9.77 7.11
CA MET A 29 42.37 -9.54 6.09
C MET A 29 42.89 -9.98 4.73
N HIS A 30 42.18 -10.90 4.09
CA HIS A 30 42.50 -11.37 2.76
C HIS A 30 41.51 -10.83 1.74
N MET A 31 42.05 -10.17 0.71
CA MET A 31 41.27 -9.72 -0.43
C MET A 31 41.58 -10.57 -1.65
N ARG A 32 40.53 -11.19 -2.20
CA ARG A 32 40.55 -11.88 -3.50
C ARG A 32 41.39 -13.17 -3.50
N GLY A 33 41.23 -13.99 -2.47
CA GLY A 33 41.74 -15.37 -2.46
C GLY A 33 41.03 -16.21 -3.54
N LYS A 34 41.79 -16.99 -4.30
CA LYS A 34 41.24 -17.89 -5.33
C LYS A 34 41.15 -19.29 -4.72
N ASP A 35 40.06 -19.60 -4.04
CA ASP A 35 39.86 -20.96 -3.53
C ASP A 35 39.29 -21.86 -4.64
N SER A 36 40.12 -22.79 -5.10
CA SER A 36 39.74 -23.85 -6.03
C SER A 36 39.23 -25.09 -5.29
N GLY A 37 38.28 -24.90 -4.38
CA GLY A 37 37.66 -25.95 -3.59
C GLY A 37 36.15 -26.02 -3.84
N LEU A 38 35.59 -27.24 -3.86
CA LEU A 38 34.16 -27.51 -3.99
C LEU A 38 33.41 -26.99 -2.75
N VAL A 39 32.86 -25.78 -2.79
CA VAL A 39 32.01 -25.24 -1.71
C VAL A 39 30.54 -25.66 -1.93
N LYS A 40 29.88 -26.17 -0.89
CA LYS A 40 28.45 -26.53 -0.87
C LYS A 40 27.56 -25.27 -0.87
N ALA A 41 26.33 -25.41 -1.36
CA ALA A 41 25.37 -24.31 -1.61
C ALA A 41 24.92 -23.53 -0.34
N PRO A 42 24.47 -22.26 -0.47
CA PRO A 42 24.50 -21.24 0.60
C PRO A 42 23.33 -21.23 1.61
N TRP A 43 22.42 -22.20 1.60
CA TRP A 43 21.22 -22.16 2.47
C TRP A 43 21.47 -22.67 3.90
N GLU A 44 22.73 -22.89 4.30
CA GLU A 44 23.13 -23.15 5.69
C GLU A 44 23.78 -21.92 6.37
N ALA A 45 23.88 -20.77 5.70
CA ALA A 45 24.57 -19.57 6.19
C ALA A 45 23.70 -18.60 7.02
N GLU A 46 22.63 -19.08 7.65
CA GLU A 46 21.89 -18.29 8.67
C GLU A 46 22.45 -18.48 10.09
N ASN A 47 23.46 -19.36 10.30
CA ASN A 47 24.17 -19.53 11.57
C ASN A 47 25.56 -20.16 11.37
N ALA A 48 26.36 -19.65 10.44
CA ALA A 48 27.74 -20.11 10.30
C ALA A 48 28.62 -19.47 11.39
N THR A 49 28.58 -20.02 12.60
CA THR A 49 29.81 -20.09 13.41
C THR A 49 30.84 -20.86 12.59
N ALA A 50 32.04 -20.32 12.47
CA ALA A 50 33.12 -20.86 11.69
C ALA A 50 33.55 -22.23 12.24
N ASP A 51 32.94 -23.28 11.72
CA ASP A 51 33.51 -24.62 11.80
C ASP A 51 33.72 -25.11 10.37
N GLU A 52 34.97 -25.49 10.09
CA GLU A 52 35.43 -26.23 8.90
C GLU A 52 35.94 -25.44 7.68
N ALA A 53 36.74 -24.40 7.91
CA ALA A 53 37.88 -24.09 7.05
C ALA A 53 39.16 -24.00 7.89
N ASP A 54 39.95 -25.07 7.94
CA ASP A 54 41.31 -25.13 8.50
C ASP A 54 41.54 -24.58 9.93
N GLY A 55 40.56 -24.73 10.84
CA GLY A 55 40.78 -24.57 12.28
C GLY A 55 41.03 -23.15 12.77
N GLU A 56 40.60 -22.13 12.03
CA GLU A 56 40.66 -20.72 12.43
C GLU A 56 39.29 -20.05 12.23
N ASP A 57 38.79 -19.35 13.27
CA ASP A 57 37.52 -18.61 13.25
C ASP A 57 37.59 -17.46 12.24
N ALA A 58 36.96 -17.61 11.07
CA ALA A 58 37.00 -16.66 9.97
C ALA A 58 35.60 -16.17 9.55
N LEU A 59 35.44 -14.84 9.38
CA LEU A 59 34.27 -14.21 8.79
C LEU A 59 34.56 -13.87 7.32
N CYS A 60 33.81 -14.46 6.39
CA CYS A 60 34.01 -14.29 4.95
C CYS A 60 32.75 -13.78 4.23
N LEU A 61 32.92 -12.80 3.34
CA LEU A 61 31.86 -12.21 2.51
C LEU A 61 32.24 -12.32 1.03
N GLY A 62 31.32 -12.75 0.14
CA GLY A 62 31.63 -12.90 -1.30
C GLY A 62 30.43 -13.25 -2.21
N SER A 63 30.65 -13.27 -3.53
CA SER A 63 29.63 -13.55 -4.56
C SER A 63 30.17 -14.45 -5.71
N PHE A 64 29.28 -15.10 -6.47
CA PHE A 64 29.57 -15.95 -7.62
C PHE A 64 29.30 -15.21 -8.96
N GLY A 65 30.23 -15.23 -9.91
CA GLY A 65 29.95 -14.76 -11.28
C GLY A 65 31.16 -14.33 -12.13
N GLU A 66 31.04 -14.42 -13.46
CA GLU A 66 31.99 -13.89 -14.47
C GLU A 66 32.05 -12.34 -14.51
N SER A 67 31.18 -11.65 -13.77
CA SER A 67 31.19 -10.19 -13.58
C SER A 67 31.03 -9.86 -12.09
N PRO A 68 32.12 -9.61 -11.36
CA PRO A 68 32.06 -9.35 -9.92
C PRO A 68 31.56 -7.92 -9.66
N ALA A 69 30.27 -7.77 -9.35
CA ALA A 69 29.74 -6.53 -8.82
C ALA A 69 29.64 -6.62 -7.29
N PHE A 70 30.74 -6.33 -6.60
CA PHE A 70 30.68 -5.89 -5.21
C PHE A 70 30.87 -4.37 -5.21
N GLY A 71 29.78 -3.64 -5.00
CA GLY A 71 29.79 -2.19 -4.79
C GLY A 71 29.57 -1.92 -3.31
N GLY A 72 30.64 -1.59 -2.58
CA GLY A 72 30.57 -1.26 -1.16
C GLY A 72 31.96 -1.09 -0.56
N ALA A 73 32.06 -0.33 0.53
CA ALA A 73 33.27 -0.21 1.33
C ALA A 73 33.05 -0.93 2.67
N ILE A 74 34.01 -1.73 3.12
CA ILE A 74 34.02 -2.21 4.50
C ILE A 74 34.43 -1.01 5.36
N LEU A 75 33.43 -0.34 5.94
CA LEU A 75 33.62 0.91 6.66
C LEU A 75 34.19 0.70 8.07
N ALA A 76 33.91 -0.42 8.73
CA ALA A 76 34.46 -0.79 10.04
C ALA A 76 34.28 -2.29 10.30
N PHE A 77 35.07 -2.85 11.22
CA PHE A 77 34.81 -4.15 11.84
C PHE A 77 35.18 -4.08 13.33
N SER A 78 34.48 -4.83 14.18
CA SER A 78 34.74 -4.94 15.62
C SER A 78 35.14 -6.36 15.97
N VAL A 79 36.22 -6.51 16.74
CA VAL A 79 36.64 -7.82 17.26
C VAL A 79 36.30 -7.86 18.75
N GLN A 80 35.53 -8.86 19.17
CA GLN A 80 35.17 -9.09 20.58
C GLN A 80 35.80 -10.40 21.04
N SER A 81 36.49 -10.38 22.20
CA SER A 81 36.92 -11.58 22.89
C SER A 81 35.98 -11.86 24.08
N TRP A 82 35.75 -13.14 24.35
CA TRP A 82 34.93 -13.61 25.48
C TRP A 82 35.73 -14.67 26.22
N GLU A 83 35.91 -14.49 27.53
CA GLU A 83 36.45 -15.53 28.41
C GLU A 83 35.26 -16.29 28.99
N ALA A 84 35.01 -17.48 28.46
CA ALA A 84 34.03 -18.39 29.03
C ALA A 84 34.66 -19.07 30.26
N ASP A 85 34.42 -18.53 31.45
CA ASP A 85 34.64 -19.30 32.67
C ASP A 85 33.68 -20.50 32.66
N ALA A 86 34.25 -21.70 32.86
CA ALA A 86 33.54 -22.96 32.74
C ALA A 86 32.37 -23.06 33.74
N GLY A 87 31.15 -22.70 33.30
CA GLY A 87 29.90 -23.09 33.97
C GLY A 87 28.81 -22.02 34.14
N GLU A 88 28.96 -20.78 33.68
CA GLU A 88 27.88 -19.78 33.71
C GLU A 88 27.55 -19.24 32.31
N GLU A 89 26.28 -18.90 32.07
CA GLU A 89 25.81 -18.30 30.81
C GLU A 89 26.58 -16.99 30.53
N PRO A 90 27.01 -16.75 29.28
CA PRO A 90 27.84 -15.61 28.94
C PRO A 90 27.07 -14.30 29.11
N MET A 91 27.37 -13.53 30.16
CA MET A 91 27.03 -12.11 30.21
C MET A 91 28.13 -11.30 29.52
N PRO A 92 27.80 -10.34 28.63
CA PRO A 92 28.78 -9.50 27.96
C PRO A 92 29.41 -8.54 28.98
N PHE A 93 30.55 -8.93 29.55
CA PHE A 93 31.36 -8.05 30.39
C PHE A 93 32.18 -7.13 29.49
N ARG A 94 31.88 -5.83 29.53
CA ARG A 94 32.59 -4.72 28.84
C ARG A 94 33.03 -5.06 27.40
N ALA A 95 32.14 -4.82 26.44
CA ALA A 95 32.60 -4.47 25.10
C ALA A 95 33.47 -3.21 25.23
N ALA A 96 34.80 -3.37 25.18
CA ALA A 96 35.61 -2.30 24.63
C ALA A 96 35.20 -2.25 23.16
N ASP A 97 34.57 -1.15 22.73
CA ASP A 97 34.26 -0.92 21.32
C ASP A 97 35.59 -0.77 20.55
N CYS A 98 36.26 -1.89 20.29
CA CYS A 98 37.46 -1.95 19.48
C CYS A 98 37.03 -1.95 18.01
N THR A 99 36.59 -0.81 17.49
CA THR A 99 36.43 -0.61 16.05
C THR A 99 37.77 -0.26 15.44
N ALA A 100 38.40 -1.23 14.77
CA ALA A 100 39.54 -0.94 13.89
C ALA A 100 39.01 -0.34 12.59
N LEU A 101 39.15 0.98 12.45
CA LEU A 101 39.05 1.64 11.15
C LEU A 101 40.38 1.46 10.42
N SER A 102 40.35 0.70 9.32
CA SER A 102 41.50 0.49 8.43
C SER A 102 42.26 1.81 8.20
N PRO A 103 43.58 1.86 8.45
CA PRO A 103 44.37 3.05 8.21
C PRO A 103 44.62 3.17 6.71
N SER A 104 44.23 4.32 6.13
CA SER A 104 44.51 4.80 4.76
C SER A 104 43.55 4.38 3.64
N ASP A 105 43.33 5.34 2.75
CA ASP A 105 42.59 5.29 1.48
C ASP A 105 43.26 4.36 0.47
N SER A 106 43.23 3.06 0.75
CA SER A 106 43.52 2.03 -0.25
C SER A 106 42.68 0.78 -0.06
N LEU A 107 41.36 0.98 0.10
CA LEU A 107 40.38 -0.01 -0.35
C LEU A 107 40.06 0.32 -1.81
N VAL A 108 40.61 -0.49 -2.69
CA VAL A 108 40.72 -0.31 -4.15
C VAL A 108 39.45 0.27 -4.80
N THR A 109 39.58 1.38 -5.55
CA THR A 109 38.62 1.75 -6.60
C THR A 109 38.84 0.82 -7.80
N LEU A 110 37.81 0.07 -8.19
CA LEU A 110 37.90 -0.91 -9.27
C LEU A 110 37.48 -0.27 -10.60
N ASP A 111 38.43 -0.17 -11.54
CA ASP A 111 38.19 0.34 -12.89
C ASP A 111 37.60 -0.75 -13.81
N SER A 112 36.87 -0.30 -14.82
CA SER A 112 36.01 -1.01 -15.80
C SER A 112 36.66 -2.11 -16.66
N ALA A 113 37.96 -2.40 -16.49
CA ALA A 113 38.70 -3.28 -17.42
C ALA A 113 39.52 -4.41 -16.77
N TRP A 114 39.53 -4.55 -15.43
CA TRP A 114 40.09 -5.68 -14.65
C TRP A 114 41.13 -6.58 -15.38
N THR A 115 42.29 -6.04 -15.75
CA THR A 115 43.46 -6.84 -16.12
C THR A 115 44.45 -6.85 -14.96
N GLU A 116 45.07 -8.01 -14.71
CA GLU A 116 46.00 -8.23 -13.59
C GLU A 116 47.08 -7.15 -13.50
N SER A 117 47.18 -6.54 -12.33
CA SER A 117 48.44 -5.99 -11.83
C SER A 117 48.51 -6.12 -10.32
N GLY A 118 49.04 -7.25 -9.83
CA GLY A 118 49.50 -7.38 -8.45
C GLY A 118 48.96 -8.56 -7.65
N SER A 119 49.71 -8.91 -6.60
CA SER A 119 49.45 -10.00 -5.64
C SER A 119 48.33 -9.70 -4.64
N VAL A 120 47.73 -10.76 -4.08
CA VAL A 120 46.84 -10.73 -2.90
C VAL A 120 47.43 -9.81 -1.85
N ARG A 121 46.64 -8.82 -1.40
CA ARG A 121 47.05 -7.91 -0.32
C ARG A 121 46.57 -8.49 1.00
N THR A 122 47.52 -8.90 1.82
CA THR A 122 47.29 -9.26 3.23
C THR A 122 47.61 -8.04 4.07
N PHE A 123 46.67 -7.69 4.95
CA PHE A 123 46.90 -6.66 5.98
C PHE A 123 47.01 -7.36 7.33
N ASP A 124 48.14 -7.15 7.99
CA ASP A 124 48.36 -7.60 9.36
C ASP A 124 48.05 -6.43 10.29
N VAL A 125 47.05 -6.60 11.17
CA VAL A 125 46.72 -5.61 12.19
C VAL A 125 46.92 -6.24 13.57
N GLU A 126 47.77 -5.62 14.39
CA GLU A 126 48.01 -6.05 15.77
C GLU A 126 46.80 -5.66 16.67
N PRO A 127 46.35 -6.52 17.60
CA PRO A 127 45.27 -6.27 18.55
C PRO A 127 45.51 -5.02 19.39
N GLU A 128 46.76 -4.70 19.71
CA GLU A 128 47.14 -3.45 20.38
C GLU A 128 46.85 -2.20 19.51
N GLN A 129 46.81 -2.32 18.18
CA GLN A 129 46.40 -1.23 17.28
C GLN A 129 44.87 -1.14 17.10
N ILE A 130 44.15 -2.23 17.38
CA ILE A 130 42.68 -2.33 17.30
C ILE A 130 42.01 -1.91 18.62
N CYS A 131 42.65 -2.23 19.74
CA CYS A 131 42.16 -2.05 21.09
C CYS A 131 43.04 -1.15 21.97
N SER A 132 44.07 -0.48 21.45
CA SER A 132 44.69 0.59 22.24
C SER A 132 43.64 1.68 22.46
N GLU A 133 43.48 2.08 23.71
CA GLU A 133 42.83 3.31 24.15
C GLU A 133 43.61 4.55 23.64
N ALA A 134 43.94 4.58 22.34
CA ALA A 134 44.53 5.73 21.70
C ALA A 134 43.44 6.78 21.62
N TYR A 135 43.41 7.67 22.60
CA TYR A 135 42.58 8.87 22.55
C TYR A 135 43.36 10.00 21.93
N THR A 136 42.74 10.68 20.96
CA THR A 136 43.18 11.99 20.50
C THR A 136 42.65 13.04 21.47
N LYS A 137 43.57 13.90 21.95
CA LYS A 137 43.25 14.97 22.90
C LYS A 137 42.88 16.22 22.10
N VAL A 138 41.60 16.53 22.06
CA VAL A 138 41.07 17.66 21.30
C VAL A 138 40.83 18.83 22.23
N LEU A 139 41.46 19.97 21.97
CA LEU A 139 41.17 21.23 22.65
C LEU A 139 39.92 21.87 22.05
N VAL A 140 38.90 22.09 22.87
CA VAL A 140 37.67 22.79 22.47
C VAL A 140 37.52 24.08 23.27
N ARG A 141 37.47 25.21 22.56
CA ARG A 141 37.24 26.55 23.14
C ARG A 141 35.75 26.83 23.23
N LEU A 142 35.26 26.95 24.46
CA LEU A 142 33.86 27.19 24.79
C LEU A 142 33.82 27.92 26.13
N PHE A 143 33.15 29.06 26.20
CA PHE A 143 32.96 29.77 27.46
C PHE A 143 31.67 29.31 28.15
N ALA A 144 31.76 28.31 29.04
CA ALA A 144 30.59 27.72 29.67
C ALA A 144 30.90 26.95 30.98
N GLY A 145 29.84 26.49 31.66
CA GLY A 145 29.93 25.59 32.82
C GLY A 145 30.19 24.12 32.45
N HIS A 146 30.24 23.23 33.46
CA HIS A 146 30.61 21.81 33.28
C HIS A 146 29.74 21.07 32.26
N LEU A 147 28.40 21.19 32.37
CA LEU A 147 27.46 20.43 31.54
C LEU A 147 27.59 20.73 30.03
N PRO A 148 27.64 22.00 29.57
CA PRO A 148 27.93 22.31 28.18
C PRO A 148 29.27 21.77 27.66
N HIS A 149 30.34 21.78 28.48
CA HIS A 149 31.62 21.18 28.10
C HIS A 149 31.52 19.66 27.94
N ALA A 150 30.86 18.98 28.88
CA ALA A 150 30.64 17.54 28.81
C ALA A 150 29.78 17.14 27.59
N GLU A 151 28.75 17.92 27.28
CA GLU A 151 27.90 17.72 26.10
C GLU A 151 28.69 17.95 24.81
N THR A 152 29.51 19.00 24.75
CA THR A 152 30.37 19.32 23.60
C THR A 152 31.37 18.20 23.31
N CYS A 153 32.01 17.62 24.34
CA CYS A 153 32.86 16.45 24.14
C CYS A 153 32.08 15.22 23.67
N ARG A 154 30.85 15.00 24.20
CA ARG A 154 29.98 13.90 23.74
C ARG A 154 29.60 14.04 22.27
N ARG A 155 29.39 15.26 21.78
CA ARG A 155 29.11 15.52 20.35
C ARG A 155 30.27 15.14 19.42
N LEU A 156 31.51 15.08 19.92
CA LEU A 156 32.67 14.55 19.19
C LEU A 156 32.82 13.03 19.33
N ASP A 157 31.83 12.34 19.89
CA ASP A 157 31.94 10.94 20.32
C ASP A 157 33.08 10.71 21.31
N GLY A 158 33.31 11.71 22.17
CA GLY A 158 34.36 11.73 23.18
C GLY A 158 33.84 12.00 24.58
N ARG A 159 34.78 12.06 25.52
CA ARG A 159 34.49 12.33 26.94
C ARG A 159 35.47 13.32 27.55
N LEU A 160 35.09 13.88 28.69
CA LEU A 160 36.04 14.61 29.53
C LEU A 160 37.06 13.63 30.16
N PRO A 161 38.28 14.09 30.45
CA PRO A 161 39.28 13.28 31.12
C PRO A 161 38.85 12.95 32.56
N THR A 162 39.20 11.76 33.02
CA THR A 162 38.96 11.29 34.39
C THR A 162 40.10 11.71 35.32
N GLU A 163 39.85 11.67 36.63
CA GLU A 163 40.85 11.98 37.65
C GLU A 163 42.09 11.05 37.55
N SER A 164 41.88 9.76 37.33
CA SER A 164 42.96 8.77 37.14
C SER A 164 43.84 9.04 35.91
N GLU A 165 43.30 9.62 34.85
CA GLU A 165 44.05 9.99 33.63
C GLU A 165 44.88 11.26 33.79
N VAL A 166 44.49 12.12 34.73
CA VAL A 166 45.29 13.27 35.15
C VAL A 166 46.47 12.82 36.03
N GLU A 167 46.21 11.90 36.96
CA GLU A 167 47.23 11.39 37.90
C GLU A 167 48.29 10.49 37.25
N SER A 168 47.92 9.73 36.22
CA SER A 168 48.80 8.80 35.50
C SER A 168 49.77 9.47 34.52
N SER A 169 49.90 10.81 34.53
CA SER A 169 50.73 11.59 33.58
C SER A 169 50.30 11.46 32.11
N VAL A 170 49.13 10.87 31.82
CA VAL A 170 48.58 10.78 30.46
C VAL A 170 48.21 12.16 29.96
N LEU A 171 47.69 13.05 30.82
CA LEU A 171 47.81 14.50 30.60
C LEU A 171 49.17 14.97 31.14
N ASN A 172 50.14 15.22 30.26
CA ASN A 172 51.29 16.05 30.61
C ASN A 172 50.76 17.45 30.93
N VAL A 173 50.46 17.73 32.20
CA VAL A 173 50.03 19.04 32.73
C VAL A 173 51.08 20.14 32.44
N SER A 174 52.27 19.75 31.98
CA SER A 174 53.35 20.62 31.51
C SER A 174 53.22 21.14 30.07
N SER A 175 52.18 20.77 29.30
CA SER A 175 51.96 21.37 27.98
C SER A 175 51.24 22.72 28.07
N ASP A 176 51.68 23.68 27.25
CA ASP A 176 51.14 25.05 27.15
C ASP A 176 49.60 25.11 26.92
N LEU A 177 48.97 23.99 26.54
CA LEU A 177 47.54 23.86 26.30
C LEU A 177 46.67 24.07 27.55
N ALA A 178 47.07 23.53 28.70
CA ALA A 178 46.29 23.63 29.93
C ALA A 178 46.36 25.03 30.57
N LEU A 179 47.46 25.75 30.33
CA LEU A 179 47.66 27.14 30.78
C LEU A 179 46.81 28.14 29.98
N ASN A 180 46.59 27.88 28.69
CA ASN A 180 45.76 28.71 27.81
C ASN A 180 44.24 28.64 28.10
N CYS A 181 43.79 27.67 28.93
CA CYS A 181 42.39 27.55 29.39
C CYS A 181 42.10 28.19 30.75
N SER A 182 43.10 28.85 31.36
CA SER A 182 42.95 29.35 32.72
C SER A 182 42.08 30.60 32.78
N ASN A 183 41.06 30.56 33.64
CA ASN A 183 40.27 31.75 34.00
C ASN A 183 40.88 32.44 35.22
N ALA A 184 40.55 33.73 35.42
CA ALA A 184 41.05 34.59 36.50
C ALA A 184 40.78 34.09 37.95
N LYS A 185 40.16 32.91 38.13
CA LYS A 185 39.78 32.29 39.42
C LYS A 185 40.40 30.89 39.65
N ASN A 186 41.54 30.57 39.04
CA ASN A 186 42.37 29.37 39.29
C ASN A 186 41.78 28.00 38.86
N VAL A 187 40.69 27.93 38.09
CA VAL A 187 40.21 26.68 37.46
C VAL A 187 40.78 26.58 36.04
N SER A 188 41.36 25.44 35.70
CA SER A 188 41.96 25.19 34.38
C SER A 188 41.12 24.26 33.49
N LEU A 189 40.57 23.16 34.01
CA LEU A 189 39.84 22.17 33.21
C LEU A 189 38.71 21.48 33.99
N TRP A 190 37.61 21.14 33.31
CA TRP A 190 36.59 20.23 33.86
C TRP A 190 36.97 18.76 33.66
N LEU A 191 36.72 17.93 34.68
CA LEU A 191 36.92 16.48 34.62
C LEU A 191 35.59 15.73 34.54
N ALA A 192 35.64 14.49 34.05
CA ALA A 192 34.54 13.56 34.12
C ALA A 192 34.24 13.21 35.58
N GLY A 193 32.96 13.22 35.94
CA GLY A 193 32.48 12.96 37.29
C GLY A 193 31.03 12.51 37.29
N PRO A 194 30.46 12.19 38.46
CA PRO A 194 29.06 11.77 38.58
C PRO A 194 28.11 12.82 37.97
N LYS A 195 27.01 12.36 37.34
CA LYS A 195 26.02 13.24 36.71
C LYS A 195 25.56 14.30 37.74
N PRO A 196 25.81 15.59 37.51
CA PRO A 196 25.44 16.62 38.47
C PRO A 196 23.91 16.71 38.58
N SER A 197 23.39 16.93 39.79
CA SER A 197 21.97 17.27 39.98
C SER A 197 21.67 18.61 39.32
N HIS A 198 20.42 18.84 38.90
CA HIS A 198 19.97 20.12 38.32
C HIS A 198 19.92 21.27 39.36
N GLU A 199 20.51 21.10 40.54
CA GLU A 199 20.53 22.09 41.60
C GLU A 199 21.69 23.08 41.42
N VAL A 200 21.44 24.35 41.73
CA VAL A 200 22.43 25.44 41.63
C VAL A 200 23.64 25.21 42.55
N THR A 201 23.48 24.38 43.59
CA THR A 201 24.51 23.99 44.55
C THR A 201 25.35 22.79 44.13
N ALA A 202 25.12 22.21 42.95
CA ALA A 202 25.90 21.08 42.46
C ALA A 202 27.38 21.45 42.28
N THR A 203 28.26 20.61 42.81
CA THR A 203 29.72 20.72 42.66
C THR A 203 30.23 19.65 41.71
N CYS A 204 31.09 20.03 40.77
CA CYS A 204 31.70 19.19 39.75
C CYS A 204 33.22 19.13 39.96
N THR A 205 33.85 18.05 39.51
CA THR A 205 35.30 17.87 39.62
C THR A 205 36.03 18.71 38.58
N ALA A 206 37.00 19.51 39.02
CA ALA A 206 37.81 20.35 38.16
C ALA A 206 39.30 20.24 38.51
N LEU A 207 40.14 20.38 37.50
CA LEU A 207 41.56 20.61 37.63
C LEU A 207 41.80 22.10 37.89
N LEU A 208 42.57 22.40 38.92
CA LEU A 208 42.99 23.77 39.27
C LEU A 208 44.33 24.10 38.62
N ALA A 209 44.61 25.40 38.45
CA ALA A 209 45.85 25.91 37.86
C ALA A 209 47.13 25.52 38.62
N ASN A 210 47.00 25.11 39.88
CA ASN A 210 48.10 24.58 40.71
C ASN A 210 48.34 23.06 40.50
N GLY A 211 47.62 22.42 39.59
CA GLY A 211 47.70 20.99 39.29
C GLY A 211 46.90 20.08 40.23
N SER A 212 46.19 20.62 41.23
CA SER A 212 45.35 19.83 42.14
C SER A 212 43.92 19.64 41.62
N VAL A 213 43.32 18.49 41.91
CA VAL A 213 41.92 18.19 41.61
C VAL A 213 41.05 18.60 42.79
N ALA A 214 39.96 19.33 42.53
CA ALA A 214 39.03 19.79 43.57
C ALA A 214 37.59 19.87 43.05
N SER A 215 36.62 19.86 43.97
CA SER A 215 35.22 20.10 43.66
C SER A 215 34.93 21.60 43.56
N TYR A 216 34.30 22.03 42.47
CA TYR A 216 33.98 23.43 42.17
C TYR A 216 32.54 23.57 41.67
N PRO A 217 31.83 24.70 41.90
CA PRO A 217 30.44 24.84 41.46
C PRO A 217 30.29 24.66 39.94
N CYS A 218 29.44 23.73 39.50
CA CYS A 218 29.32 23.32 38.09
C CYS A 218 28.91 24.46 37.14
N ILE A 219 28.24 25.50 37.66
CA ILE A 219 27.80 26.68 36.92
C ILE A 219 28.95 27.64 36.56
N SER A 220 30.12 27.46 37.17
CA SER A 220 31.25 28.35 36.97
C SER A 220 31.79 28.23 35.54
N GLU A 221 32.01 29.36 34.89
CA GLU A 221 32.44 29.38 33.49
C GLU A 221 33.95 29.15 33.37
N VAL A 222 34.34 28.29 32.43
CA VAL A 222 35.72 28.01 31.99
C VAL A 222 35.81 28.31 30.48
N THR A 223 36.99 28.66 29.96
CA THR A 223 37.19 29.09 28.55
C THR A 223 37.45 27.95 27.56
N CYS A 224 37.94 26.80 28.03
CA CYS A 224 38.09 25.60 27.21
C CYS A 224 38.03 24.29 27.99
N SER A 225 37.87 23.20 27.25
CA SER A 225 37.93 21.82 27.72
C SER A 225 38.79 20.97 26.79
N ILE A 226 39.36 19.91 27.33
CA ILE A 226 40.06 18.87 26.56
C ILE A 226 39.11 17.68 26.47
N CYS A 227 38.81 17.24 25.26
CA CYS A 227 37.99 16.08 24.98
C CYS A 227 38.87 14.92 24.55
N PHE A 228 38.67 13.76 25.18
CA PHE A 228 39.31 12.50 24.79
C PHE A 228 38.39 11.83 23.78
N VAL A 229 38.82 11.83 22.52
CA VAL A 229 38.08 11.27 21.38
C VAL A 229 38.84 10.04 20.86
N PRO A 230 38.19 8.93 20.48
CA PRO A 230 38.88 7.80 19.87
C PRO A 230 39.78 8.24 18.71
N ALA A 231 41.01 7.72 18.64
CA ALA A 231 41.95 8.09 17.58
C ALA A 231 41.43 7.70 16.21
N LYS A 232 41.75 8.54 15.20
CA LYS A 232 41.31 8.37 13.81
C LYS A 232 39.79 8.29 13.64
N LYS A 233 39.02 8.93 14.53
CA LYS A 233 37.57 8.99 14.41
C LYS A 233 37.17 9.63 13.07
N ARG A 234 36.32 8.94 12.32
CA ARG A 234 35.76 9.43 11.06
C ARG A 234 34.40 10.11 11.29
N PHE A 235 34.16 11.16 10.53
CA PHE A 235 32.90 11.89 10.47
C PHE A 235 32.44 11.95 9.02
N THR A 236 31.15 11.72 8.81
CA THR A 236 30.51 11.87 7.50
C THR A 236 29.72 13.17 7.47
N VAL A 237 29.90 13.95 6.41
CA VAL A 237 29.17 15.19 6.17
C VAL A 237 28.11 14.93 5.12
N TYR A 238 26.85 15.13 5.50
CA TYR A 238 25.68 15.00 4.65
C TYR A 238 25.21 16.38 4.18
N GLY A 239 24.81 16.47 2.92
CA GLY A 239 24.33 17.70 2.30
C GLY A 239 24.94 17.91 0.90
N PRO A 240 24.51 18.96 0.19
CA PRO A 240 24.89 19.20 -1.20
C PRO A 240 26.34 19.69 -1.33
N LEU A 241 27.29 18.77 -1.17
CA LEU A 241 28.73 18.98 -1.27
C LEU A 241 29.19 18.66 -2.70
N GLU A 242 29.03 19.63 -3.62
CA GLU A 242 29.33 19.41 -5.04
C GLU A 242 30.79 19.01 -5.31
N ILE A 243 31.74 19.59 -4.55
CA ILE A 243 33.19 19.51 -4.81
C ILE A 243 34.02 19.17 -3.57
N PHE A 244 33.38 19.03 -2.42
CA PHE A 244 34.06 18.74 -1.14
C PHE A 244 33.83 17.28 -0.77
N ASP A 245 34.70 16.75 0.08
CA ASP A 245 34.59 15.35 0.50
C ASP A 245 33.39 15.17 1.43
N HIS A 246 32.80 13.98 1.41
CA HIS A 246 31.79 13.58 2.39
C HIS A 246 32.40 12.94 3.63
N HIS A 247 33.65 12.48 3.59
CA HIS A 247 34.27 11.76 4.70
C HIS A 247 35.51 12.51 5.19
N TYR A 248 35.57 12.76 6.50
CA TYR A 248 36.71 13.43 7.13
C TYR A 248 37.20 12.64 8.33
N THR A 249 38.50 12.61 8.51
CA THR A 249 39.15 12.04 9.70
C THR A 249 39.55 13.17 10.64
N LEU A 250 39.20 13.02 11.92
CA LEU A 250 39.61 13.96 12.96
C LEU A 250 41.11 13.81 13.25
N THR A 251 41.82 14.92 13.11
CA THR A 251 43.21 15.11 13.49
C THR A 251 43.34 16.32 14.41
N VAL A 252 44.50 16.50 15.02
CA VAL A 252 44.81 17.66 15.85
C VAL A 252 46.06 18.35 15.34
N ASP A 253 46.07 19.67 15.37
CA ASP A 253 47.24 20.46 15.02
C ASP A 253 48.28 20.50 16.15
N ALA A 254 49.38 21.22 15.95
CA ALA A 254 50.45 21.36 16.96
C ALA A 254 49.98 22.07 18.25
N GLU A 255 48.87 22.81 18.19
CA GLU A 255 48.23 23.53 19.29
C GLU A 255 47.06 22.73 19.91
N GLY A 256 46.86 21.50 19.45
CA GLY A 256 45.81 20.57 19.88
C GLY A 256 44.40 20.96 19.44
N ALA A 257 44.23 21.93 18.54
CA ALA A 257 42.94 22.26 17.96
C ALA A 257 42.48 21.17 16.98
N ALA A 258 41.18 20.90 16.95
CA ALA A 258 40.62 19.92 16.02
C ALA A 258 40.72 20.40 14.57
N GLN A 259 41.16 19.51 13.70
CA GLN A 259 41.17 19.64 12.25
C GLN A 259 40.52 18.40 11.66
N PHE A 260 39.64 18.56 10.67
CA PHE A 260 39.04 17.42 9.97
C PHE A 260 39.59 17.37 8.55
N VAL A 261 40.27 16.28 8.22
CA VAL A 261 40.99 16.11 6.95
C VAL A 261 40.26 15.08 6.11
N GLY A 262 39.80 15.50 4.93
CA GLY A 262 39.33 14.63 3.86
C GLY A 262 40.42 14.42 2.80
N ASP A 263 40.06 13.77 1.69
CA ASP A 263 40.99 13.46 0.60
C ASP A 263 41.44 14.72 -0.16
N VAL A 264 40.52 15.66 -0.36
CA VAL A 264 40.69 16.86 -1.19
C VAL A 264 40.41 18.14 -0.41
N SER A 265 39.68 18.05 0.69
CA SER A 265 39.14 19.17 1.44
C SER A 265 39.40 19.03 2.94
N THR A 266 39.46 20.16 3.63
CA THR A 266 39.79 20.21 5.06
C THR A 266 38.88 21.20 5.77
N ILE A 267 38.42 20.83 6.96
CA ILE A 267 37.68 21.69 7.87
C ILE A 267 38.61 22.08 9.01
N GLN A 268 38.91 23.38 9.11
CA GLN A 268 39.77 23.96 10.13
C GLN A 268 39.05 25.07 10.90
N ARG A 269 39.58 25.41 12.06
CA ARG A 269 39.09 26.53 12.87
C ARG A 269 39.40 27.86 12.17
N ASP A 270 38.41 28.75 12.07
CA ASP A 270 38.54 30.10 11.49
C ASP A 270 37.91 31.11 12.45
N GLU A 271 38.73 31.93 13.11
CA GLU A 271 38.32 32.90 14.16
C GLU A 271 37.33 32.30 15.20
N ASP A 272 36.03 32.64 15.09
CA ASP A 272 34.94 32.21 15.97
C ASP A 272 34.12 31.02 15.42
N GLY A 273 34.57 30.41 14.34
CA GLY A 273 33.85 29.36 13.62
C GLY A 273 34.77 28.34 12.96
N TRP A 274 34.29 27.77 11.85
CA TRP A 274 34.94 26.73 11.08
C TRP A 274 34.86 27.06 9.60
N LEU A 275 35.97 26.78 8.90
CA LEU A 275 36.13 26.96 7.47
C LEU A 275 36.37 25.61 6.82
N LEU A 276 35.48 25.25 5.90
CA LEU A 276 35.68 24.16 4.95
C LEU A 276 36.29 24.75 3.68
N SER A 277 37.47 24.28 3.31
CA SER A 277 38.23 24.71 2.14
C SER A 277 38.92 23.53 1.46
N SER A 278 39.26 23.68 0.18
CA SER A 278 40.06 22.71 -0.57
C SER A 278 41.23 23.42 -1.24
N ASP A 279 42.37 22.74 -1.36
CA ASP A 279 43.53 23.27 -2.09
C ASP A 279 43.30 23.30 -3.61
N LEU A 280 42.34 22.52 -4.12
CA LEU A 280 42.00 22.42 -5.54
C LEU A 280 40.95 23.46 -5.98
N HIS A 281 40.20 24.03 -5.04
CA HIS A 281 39.02 24.84 -5.35
C HIS A 281 38.98 26.14 -4.53
N VAL A 282 38.60 27.25 -5.17
CA VAL A 282 38.52 28.58 -4.53
C VAL A 282 37.29 28.71 -3.61
N GLN A 283 36.31 27.81 -3.76
CA GLN A 283 35.10 27.84 -2.94
C GLN A 283 35.42 27.51 -1.49
N THR A 284 34.81 28.26 -0.57
CA THR A 284 34.88 28.02 0.87
C THR A 284 33.48 28.04 1.47
N MET A 285 33.31 27.28 2.56
CA MET A 285 32.09 27.27 3.35
C MET A 285 32.43 27.63 4.80
N ARG A 286 31.63 28.48 5.44
CA ARG A 286 31.85 28.94 6.82
C ARG A 286 30.67 28.64 7.73
N VAL A 287 30.94 28.25 8.96
CA VAL A 287 29.93 28.09 10.02
C VAL A 287 30.45 28.69 11.33
N ALA A 288 29.59 29.36 12.08
CA ALA A 288 29.93 29.88 13.41
C ALA A 288 29.57 28.86 14.50
N GLY A 289 30.36 28.81 15.57
CA GLY A 289 30.06 27.96 16.72
C GLY A 289 31.28 27.19 17.25
N PRO A 290 31.12 26.49 18.39
CA PRO A 290 32.22 25.79 19.04
C PRO A 290 32.68 24.54 18.27
N LEU A 291 31.77 23.84 17.62
CA LEU A 291 32.03 22.62 16.84
C LEU A 291 31.28 22.66 15.50
N PRO A 292 31.82 22.04 14.43
CA PRO A 292 31.15 21.93 13.14
C PRO A 292 30.22 20.71 13.08
N VAL A 293 30.25 19.86 14.12
CA VAL A 293 29.50 18.59 14.22
C VAL A 293 28.04 18.84 14.59
N GLY A 294 27.14 18.04 14.03
CA GLY A 294 25.70 18.22 14.05
C GLY A 294 25.19 18.92 12.79
N ARG A 295 23.91 19.30 12.80
CA ARG A 295 23.23 19.95 11.68
C ARG A 295 23.32 21.46 11.80
N HIS A 296 24.07 22.08 10.89
CA HIS A 296 24.31 23.53 10.90
C HIS A 296 24.06 24.17 9.53
N SER A 297 23.86 25.49 9.55
CA SER A 297 23.71 26.29 8.35
C SER A 297 25.06 26.92 7.97
N TRP A 298 25.66 26.39 6.91
CA TRP A 298 26.95 26.81 6.37
C TRP A 298 26.78 27.84 5.26
N PHE A 299 27.50 28.95 5.34
CA PHE A 299 27.48 29.98 4.32
C PHE A 299 28.46 29.62 3.18
N SER A 300 27.94 29.49 1.95
CA SER A 300 28.73 29.25 0.75
C SER A 300 29.22 30.55 0.13
N SER A 301 30.54 30.72 -0.01
CA SER A 301 31.11 31.89 -0.68
C SER A 301 30.81 31.92 -2.18
N LEU A 302 30.65 30.77 -2.84
CA LEU A 302 30.41 30.71 -4.29
C LEU A 302 28.96 31.04 -4.64
N LYS A 303 27.99 30.41 -3.95
CA LYS A 303 26.56 30.61 -4.23
C LYS A 303 25.96 31.80 -3.49
N ASN A 304 26.73 32.43 -2.59
CA ASN A 304 26.28 33.51 -1.71
C ASN A 304 24.97 33.13 -0.97
N LYS A 305 24.89 31.88 -0.50
CA LYS A 305 23.68 31.27 0.09
C LYS A 305 24.06 30.34 1.24
N ASN A 306 23.21 30.30 2.26
CA ASN A 306 23.30 29.34 3.34
C ASN A 306 22.81 27.95 2.88
N MET A 307 23.56 26.92 3.22
CA MET A 307 23.27 25.51 2.96
C MET A 307 23.28 24.76 4.28
N THR A 308 22.31 23.87 4.48
CA THR A 308 22.32 23.00 5.66
C THR A 308 23.23 21.81 5.39
N LEU A 309 24.17 21.54 6.29
CA LEU A 309 25.01 20.35 6.27
C LEU A 309 24.92 19.67 7.64
N THR A 310 24.96 18.35 7.66
CA THR A 310 25.01 17.56 8.90
C THR A 310 26.31 16.78 8.95
N MET A 311 27.15 17.11 9.91
CA MET A 311 28.39 16.36 10.17
C MET A 311 28.17 15.41 11.34
N THR A 312 28.37 14.11 11.12
CA THR A 312 28.00 13.08 12.10
C THR A 312 29.02 11.96 12.21
N SER A 313 29.09 11.35 13.38
CA SER A 313 29.86 10.13 13.68
C SER A 313 28.98 8.88 13.85
N CYS A 314 27.67 9.01 13.62
CA CYS A 314 26.71 7.91 13.78
C CYS A 314 26.97 6.76 12.81
N GLY A 315 26.60 5.55 13.23
CA GLY A 315 26.73 4.35 12.42
C GLY A 315 25.85 4.35 11.16
N PRO A 316 26.08 3.40 10.23
CA PRO A 316 25.32 3.29 8.97
C PRO A 316 23.83 2.94 9.19
N GLU A 317 23.45 2.29 10.29
CA GLU A 317 22.05 2.02 10.64
C GLU A 317 21.47 3.05 11.63
N GLN A 318 22.16 4.16 11.84
CA GLN A 318 21.75 5.21 12.78
C GLN A 318 21.55 6.54 12.05
N TYR A 319 20.71 7.38 12.64
CA TYR A 319 20.44 8.75 12.21
C TYR A 319 20.96 9.75 13.23
N SER A 320 21.41 10.90 12.73
CA SER A 320 21.95 11.98 13.56
C SER A 320 20.88 13.05 13.80
N CYS A 321 20.56 13.30 15.06
CA CYS A 321 19.82 14.47 15.49
C CYS A 321 20.60 15.76 15.16
N GLY A 322 19.97 16.93 15.26
CA GLY A 322 20.63 18.21 14.98
C GLY A 322 21.86 18.49 15.85
N ASP A 323 21.95 17.87 17.03
CA ASP A 323 23.08 17.99 17.96
C ASP A 323 24.12 16.86 17.87
N ASN A 324 24.04 15.99 16.85
CA ASN A 324 24.85 14.78 16.70
C ASN A 324 24.56 13.65 17.72
N THR A 325 23.39 13.66 18.35
CA THR A 325 22.91 12.47 19.06
C THR A 325 22.47 11.41 18.05
N CYS A 326 22.94 10.18 18.20
CA CYS A 326 22.57 9.08 17.31
C CYS A 326 21.31 8.37 17.80
N ILE A 327 20.35 8.17 16.90
CA ILE A 327 19.14 7.37 17.11
C ILE A 327 19.12 6.21 16.12
N GLU A 328 18.41 5.14 16.48
CA GLU A 328 18.25 3.98 15.61
C GLU A 328 17.40 4.32 14.38
N ARG A 329 17.64 3.63 13.25
CA ARG A 329 16.88 3.82 12.01
C ARG A 329 15.36 3.72 12.16
N ALA A 330 14.87 2.83 13.02
CA ALA A 330 13.44 2.68 13.30
C ALA A 330 12.83 3.87 14.08
N ALA A 331 13.67 4.69 14.73
CA ALA A 331 13.25 5.88 15.46
C ALA A 331 13.16 7.12 14.55
N PHE A 332 13.75 7.09 13.36
CA PHE A 332 13.70 8.23 12.45
C PHE A 332 12.36 8.32 11.73
N CYS A 333 11.76 9.53 11.71
CA CYS A 333 10.48 9.79 11.09
C CYS A 333 9.42 8.78 11.53
N ASN A 334 9.32 8.47 12.82
CA ASN A 334 8.43 7.47 13.42
C ASN A 334 7.14 8.09 14.02
N THR A 335 6.94 9.40 13.90
CA THR A 335 5.89 10.24 14.55
C THR A 335 6.07 10.48 16.06
N ILE A 336 7.17 10.00 16.63
CA ILE A 336 7.55 10.16 18.03
C ILE A 336 8.79 11.05 18.07
N ARG A 337 8.85 11.95 19.04
CA ARG A 337 10.01 12.81 19.23
C ARG A 337 11.06 12.09 20.08
N ASP A 338 12.01 11.46 19.43
CA ASP A 338 13.16 10.78 20.04
C ASP A 338 14.35 11.75 20.19
N CYS A 339 14.54 12.66 19.23
CA CYS A 339 15.54 13.73 19.36
C CYS A 339 15.10 14.83 20.33
N ARG A 340 16.04 15.34 21.15
CA ARG A 340 15.78 16.45 22.09
C ARG A 340 15.28 17.71 21.39
N ASP A 341 15.76 17.98 20.18
CA ASP A 341 15.35 19.12 19.34
C ASP A 341 14.14 18.80 18.44
N GLY A 342 13.73 17.54 18.31
CA GLY A 342 12.66 17.08 17.42
C GLY A 342 13.04 17.10 15.94
N SER A 343 14.34 17.08 15.65
CA SER A 343 14.88 17.13 14.30
C SER A 343 14.63 15.86 13.47
N ASP A 344 14.37 14.74 14.13
CA ASP A 344 13.94 13.44 13.61
C ASP A 344 12.57 13.47 12.91
N GLU A 345 11.67 14.37 13.32
CA GLU A 345 10.30 14.44 12.79
C GLU A 345 10.06 15.65 11.84
N SER A 346 11.11 16.43 11.58
CA SER A 346 10.99 17.72 10.89
C SER A 346 10.97 17.65 9.35
N ALA A 347 11.41 16.54 8.76
CA ALA A 347 11.61 16.39 7.30
C ALA A 347 11.18 15.02 6.76
N CYS A 348 9.99 14.57 7.16
CA CYS A 348 9.51 13.19 6.97
C CYS A 348 8.49 13.00 5.84
N SER A 349 8.48 13.87 4.84
CA SER A 349 7.58 13.67 3.69
C SER A 349 7.98 12.39 2.95
N PRO A 350 7.06 11.40 2.80
CA PRO A 350 7.35 10.15 2.13
C PRO A 350 7.57 10.31 0.62
N VAL A 351 7.22 11.48 0.07
CA VAL A 351 7.31 11.80 -1.35
C VAL A 351 8.08 13.08 -1.55
N ARG A 352 9.05 13.06 -2.47
CA ARG A 352 9.66 14.28 -3.04
C ARG A 352 9.46 14.28 -4.55
N LEU A 353 8.80 15.32 -5.02
CA LEU A 353 8.45 15.52 -6.44
C LEU A 353 9.52 16.37 -7.13
N PRO A 354 9.94 16.00 -8.36
CA PRO A 354 10.80 16.88 -9.14
C PRO A 354 10.06 18.19 -9.48
N PRO A 355 10.77 19.31 -9.66
CA PRO A 355 10.14 20.61 -9.94
C PRO A 355 9.34 20.63 -11.25
N GLU A 356 9.63 19.72 -12.17
CA GLU A 356 8.93 19.55 -13.45
C GLU A 356 7.74 18.58 -13.36
N TYR A 357 7.41 18.07 -12.16
CA TYR A 357 6.31 17.12 -11.98
C TYR A 357 4.97 17.78 -12.31
N ASP A 358 4.26 17.18 -13.25
CA ASP A 358 2.93 17.60 -13.68
C ASP A 358 1.91 16.54 -13.27
N LYS A 359 1.10 16.89 -12.26
CA LYS A 359 0.07 15.99 -11.71
C LYS A 359 -1.11 15.74 -12.66
N SER A 360 -1.26 16.52 -13.72
CA SER A 360 -2.26 16.26 -14.78
C SER A 360 -1.75 15.24 -15.81
N LYS A 361 -0.47 14.91 -15.77
CA LYS A 361 0.11 13.87 -16.63
C LYS A 361 0.14 12.56 -15.88
N ASN A 362 -0.38 11.53 -16.53
CA ASN A 362 -0.33 10.20 -16.00
C ASN A 362 1.13 9.71 -15.92
N PRO A 363 1.39 8.65 -15.13
CA PRO A 363 2.72 8.08 -15.02
C PRO A 363 3.06 7.29 -16.30
N ARG A 364 3.43 7.99 -17.39
CA ARG A 364 4.18 7.48 -18.57
C ARG A 364 4.87 8.53 -19.44
N LEU A 365 6.14 8.25 -19.74
CA LEU A 365 6.90 8.74 -20.91
C LEU A 365 7.75 7.56 -21.43
N GLY A 366 7.50 7.04 -22.65
CA GLY A 366 8.44 6.11 -23.32
C GLY A 366 7.82 4.96 -24.11
N SER A 367 8.18 4.88 -25.40
CA SER A 367 7.65 3.97 -26.43
C SER A 367 7.79 2.47 -26.09
N SER A 368 6.69 1.71 -26.27
CA SER A 368 6.59 0.28 -26.69
C SER A 368 5.85 -0.71 -25.79
N SER A 369 5.43 -0.37 -24.57
CA SER A 369 4.50 -1.24 -23.81
C SER A 369 3.40 -0.48 -23.09
N GLN A 370 2.17 -0.99 -23.21
CA GLN A 370 0.98 -0.49 -22.53
C GLN A 370 1.08 -0.89 -21.05
N GLY A 371 1.76 -0.12 -20.20
CA GLY A 371 1.68 -0.27 -18.75
C GLY A 371 0.24 -0.36 -18.21
N HIS A 372 0.16 -0.91 -17.01
CA HIS A 372 -1.08 -1.42 -16.48
C HIS A 372 -1.40 -0.76 -15.15
N LEU A 373 -2.67 -0.39 -14.97
CA LEU A 373 -3.24 -0.07 -13.67
C LEU A 373 -3.85 -1.36 -13.12
N THR A 374 -3.30 -1.85 -12.02
CA THR A 374 -3.84 -3.02 -11.35
C THR A 374 -5.05 -2.59 -10.52
N TYR A 375 -6.18 -3.27 -10.62
CA TYR A 375 -7.37 -2.90 -9.85
C TYR A 375 -8.00 -4.08 -9.11
N SER A 376 -8.66 -3.77 -7.99
CA SER A 376 -9.61 -4.64 -7.30
C SER A 376 -10.86 -3.84 -6.94
N VAL A 377 -12.01 -4.53 -6.84
CA VAL A 377 -13.31 -3.91 -6.63
C VAL A 377 -13.99 -4.58 -5.45
N TYR A 378 -14.49 -3.77 -4.53
CA TYR A 378 -15.27 -4.21 -3.37
C TYR A 378 -16.65 -3.57 -3.42
N LEU A 379 -17.71 -4.38 -3.43
CA LEU A 379 -19.08 -3.88 -3.43
C LEU A 379 -19.65 -3.97 -2.01
N TYR A 380 -19.71 -2.85 -1.29
CA TYR A 380 -20.21 -2.86 0.09
C TYR A 380 -21.70 -3.18 0.15
N ALA A 381 -22.51 -2.51 -0.66
CA ALA A 381 -23.95 -2.72 -0.66
C ALA A 381 -24.62 -2.22 -1.95
N LEU A 382 -25.79 -2.79 -2.23
CA LEU A 382 -26.76 -2.22 -3.15
C LEU A 382 -27.74 -1.34 -2.37
N SER A 383 -27.42 -0.05 -2.23
CA SER A 383 -28.11 0.87 -1.29
C SER A 383 -29.60 1.05 -1.58
N ASP A 384 -29.98 1.09 -2.86
CA ASP A 384 -31.38 1.31 -3.27
C ASP A 384 -31.61 0.76 -4.69
N ILE A 385 -32.74 0.08 -4.89
CA ILE A 385 -33.19 -0.38 -6.21
C ILE A 385 -34.58 0.21 -6.47
N LYS A 386 -34.61 1.24 -7.33
CA LYS A 386 -35.86 1.84 -7.79
C LYS A 386 -36.38 1.06 -8.98
N THR A 387 -37.09 -0.04 -8.70
CA THR A 387 -37.59 -0.98 -9.71
C THR A 387 -38.45 -0.28 -10.76
N ILE A 388 -39.37 0.61 -10.35
CA ILE A 388 -40.26 1.37 -11.23
C ILE A 388 -39.48 2.26 -12.22
N GLU A 389 -38.36 2.85 -11.79
CA GLU A 389 -37.50 3.69 -12.63
C GLU A 389 -36.43 2.89 -13.38
N GLY A 390 -36.23 1.62 -13.03
CA GLY A 390 -35.15 0.79 -13.56
C GLY A 390 -33.76 1.29 -13.16
N LYS A 391 -33.58 1.80 -11.94
CA LYS A 391 -32.29 2.32 -11.45
C LYS A 391 -31.78 1.53 -10.26
N VAL A 392 -30.47 1.34 -10.21
CA VAL A 392 -29.76 0.73 -9.09
C VAL A 392 -28.76 1.73 -8.53
N THR A 393 -28.65 1.79 -7.20
CA THR A 393 -27.65 2.58 -6.49
C THR A 393 -26.62 1.63 -5.88
N LEU A 394 -25.36 1.83 -6.26
CA LEU A 394 -24.23 1.03 -5.83
C LEU A 394 -23.41 1.82 -4.81
N ASP A 395 -23.00 1.17 -3.72
CA ASP A 395 -22.02 1.68 -2.76
C ASP A 395 -20.81 0.76 -2.79
N MET A 396 -19.66 1.28 -3.26
CA MET A 396 -18.51 0.45 -3.58
C MET A 396 -17.19 1.21 -3.44
N ASN A 397 -16.12 0.42 -3.31
CA ASN A 397 -14.75 0.87 -3.33
C ASN A 397 -14.02 0.30 -4.55
N ILE A 398 -13.27 1.15 -5.25
CA ILE A 398 -12.31 0.73 -6.29
C ILE A 398 -10.91 1.00 -5.75
N TYR A 399 -10.11 -0.05 -5.68
CA TYR A 399 -8.71 0.00 -5.30
C TYR A 399 -7.85 -0.11 -6.56
N VAL A 400 -6.87 0.76 -6.70
CA VAL A 400 -5.97 0.83 -7.86
C VAL A 400 -4.53 0.91 -7.41
N THR A 401 -3.67 0.08 -7.98
CA THR A 401 -2.24 0.03 -7.72
C THR A 401 -1.45 0.32 -9.00
N TYR A 402 -0.45 1.19 -8.92
CA TYR A 402 0.35 1.62 -10.07
C TYR A 402 1.75 2.12 -9.66
N LYS A 403 2.66 2.20 -10.63
CA LYS A 403 4.02 2.72 -10.45
C LYS A 403 4.17 4.07 -11.14
N ASP A 404 4.86 5.03 -10.52
CA ASP A 404 5.22 6.31 -11.13
C ASP A 404 6.74 6.52 -11.05
N GLU A 405 7.42 6.36 -12.19
CA GLU A 405 8.88 6.51 -12.27
C GLU A 405 9.36 7.95 -12.03
N ARG A 406 8.46 8.94 -12.13
CA ARG A 406 8.79 10.36 -11.97
C ARG A 406 8.92 10.77 -10.51
N ILE A 407 8.46 9.92 -9.59
CA ILE A 407 8.43 10.20 -8.16
C ILE A 407 9.62 9.52 -7.49
N THR A 408 10.20 10.19 -6.49
CA THR A 408 11.15 9.58 -5.57
C THR A 408 10.51 9.50 -4.20
N TYR A 409 10.57 8.31 -3.60
CA TYR A 409 10.06 8.08 -2.26
C TYR A 409 11.18 8.24 -1.25
N TRP A 410 10.86 8.70 -0.05
CA TRP A 410 11.84 9.00 0.99
C TRP A 410 11.40 8.43 2.32
N ASN A 411 12.34 7.86 3.08
CA ASN A 411 12.14 7.35 4.44
C ASN A 411 10.92 6.42 4.54
N LEU A 412 10.82 5.48 3.59
CA LEU A 412 9.70 4.55 3.56
C LEU A 412 9.78 3.58 4.74
N ARG A 413 8.63 3.17 5.27
CA ARG A 413 8.54 2.14 6.32
C ARG A 413 7.98 0.85 5.73
N ASP A 414 8.10 -0.28 6.42
CA ASP A 414 7.61 -1.60 5.95
C ASP A 414 6.07 -1.75 5.94
N PHE A 415 5.34 -0.65 5.81
CA PHE A 415 3.88 -0.61 5.82
C PHE A 415 3.35 0.49 4.92
N GLU A 416 2.03 0.51 4.71
CA GLU A 416 1.34 1.50 3.90
C GLU A 416 1.45 2.90 4.52
N GLN A 417 2.07 3.83 3.79
CA GLN A 417 2.17 5.23 4.21
C GLN A 417 1.21 6.07 3.38
N GLN A 418 0.32 6.77 4.08
CA GLN A 418 -0.66 7.65 3.44
C GLN A 418 0.03 8.92 2.92
N ILE A 419 -0.38 9.34 1.72
CA ILE A 419 0.10 10.53 1.03
C ILE A 419 -1.12 11.39 0.69
N ASP A 420 -0.93 12.71 0.65
CA ASP A 420 -1.97 13.59 0.13
C ASP A 420 -2.18 13.33 -1.38
N CYS A 421 -3.40 12.89 -1.73
CA CYS A 421 -3.77 12.65 -3.11
C CYS A 421 -3.63 13.90 -3.98
N GLU A 422 -3.71 15.11 -3.44
CA GLU A 422 -3.66 16.35 -4.22
C GLU A 422 -2.25 16.70 -4.74
N GLU A 423 -1.21 16.08 -4.17
CA GLU A 423 0.18 16.32 -4.54
C GLU A 423 0.65 15.49 -5.74
N ILE A 424 0.02 14.32 -5.96
CA ILE A 424 0.43 13.35 -6.98
C ILE A 424 -0.66 13.16 -8.04
N TRP A 425 -0.28 12.62 -9.21
CA TRP A 425 -1.28 12.12 -10.15
C TRP A 425 -2.02 10.93 -9.52
N HIS A 426 -3.35 10.91 -9.67
CA HIS A 426 -4.20 9.80 -9.28
C HIS A 426 -5.30 9.59 -10.33
N PRO A 427 -5.77 8.34 -10.55
CA PRO A 427 -6.88 8.09 -11.47
C PRO A 427 -8.20 8.70 -10.94
N GLU A 428 -8.94 9.37 -11.83
CA GLU A 428 -10.32 9.83 -11.59
C GLU A 428 -11.30 9.01 -12.42
N PHE A 429 -12.31 8.44 -11.77
CA PHE A 429 -13.26 7.54 -12.39
C PHE A 429 -14.59 8.21 -12.71
N ASN A 430 -15.17 7.80 -13.84
CA ASN A 430 -16.57 8.02 -14.19
C ASN A 430 -17.26 6.69 -14.47
N ALA A 431 -18.60 6.68 -14.34
CA ALA A 431 -19.42 5.52 -14.58
C ALA A 431 -20.25 5.65 -15.87
N ILE A 432 -20.46 4.55 -16.59
CA ILE A 432 -21.36 4.43 -17.74
C ILE A 432 -22.35 3.29 -17.46
N ALA A 433 -23.63 3.53 -17.77
CA ALA A 433 -24.63 2.47 -17.81
C ALA A 433 -24.41 1.59 -19.05
N GLY A 434 -24.07 0.31 -18.87
CA GLY A 434 -23.81 -0.64 -19.96
C GLY A 434 -22.39 -1.21 -19.93
N ARG A 435 -21.87 -1.64 -21.10
CA ARG A 435 -20.49 -2.17 -21.22
C ARG A 435 -19.49 -1.15 -21.77
N THR A 436 -19.77 -0.53 -22.91
CA THR A 436 -18.76 0.30 -23.61
C THR A 436 -19.31 1.61 -24.17
N THR A 437 -20.64 1.77 -24.23
CA THR A 437 -21.29 2.95 -24.81
C THR A 437 -22.41 3.41 -23.90
N GLY A 438 -22.55 4.72 -23.74
CA GLY A 438 -23.61 5.31 -22.92
C GLY A 438 -23.28 6.73 -22.48
N LEU A 439 -24.19 7.31 -21.71
CA LEU A 439 -23.98 8.57 -21.02
C LEU A 439 -23.18 8.33 -19.73
N ALA A 440 -22.30 9.26 -19.40
CA ALA A 440 -21.60 9.27 -18.13
C ALA A 440 -22.57 9.63 -17.00
N TYR A 441 -22.49 8.90 -15.90
CA TYR A 441 -23.23 9.15 -14.66
C TYR A 441 -22.26 9.67 -13.61
N PRO A 442 -22.69 10.66 -12.80
CA PRO A 442 -21.86 11.17 -11.71
C PRO A 442 -21.60 10.08 -10.67
N MET A 443 -20.43 10.16 -10.07
CA MET A 443 -20.02 9.34 -8.93
C MET A 443 -19.91 10.25 -7.72
N ASP A 444 -20.66 9.94 -6.66
CA ASP A 444 -20.62 10.67 -5.41
C ASP A 444 -19.50 10.07 -4.55
N VAL A 445 -18.27 10.54 -4.76
CA VAL A 445 -17.08 10.13 -4.01
C VAL A 445 -17.12 10.77 -2.63
N TYR A 446 -17.06 9.96 -1.58
CA TYR A 446 -17.11 10.45 -0.19
C TYR A 446 -15.88 10.07 0.64
N ASP A 447 -15.06 9.14 0.15
CA ASP A 447 -13.78 8.80 0.78
C ASP A 447 -12.74 8.48 -0.30
N LYS A 448 -11.50 8.94 -0.07
CA LYS A 448 -10.39 8.83 -1.03
C LYS A 448 -9.07 8.77 -0.26
N ILE A 449 -8.33 7.70 -0.46
CA ILE A 449 -7.07 7.43 0.22
C ILE A 449 -6.00 7.13 -0.83
N CYS A 450 -4.91 7.88 -0.80
CA CYS A 450 -3.72 7.59 -1.59
C CYS A 450 -2.56 7.24 -0.67
N GLY A 451 -1.69 6.37 -1.11
CA GLY A 451 -0.51 6.03 -0.36
C GLY A 451 0.51 5.25 -1.19
N VAL A 452 1.58 4.89 -0.53
CA VAL A 452 2.69 4.13 -1.10
C VAL A 452 2.91 2.86 -0.29
N TYR A 453 3.17 1.77 -0.99
CA TYR A 453 3.64 0.54 -0.39
C TYR A 453 5.12 0.70 -0.05
N GLY A 454 5.40 0.97 1.21
CA GLY A 454 6.76 1.15 1.69
C GLY A 454 7.48 -0.17 1.95
N SER A 455 8.81 -0.15 1.76
CA SER A 455 9.75 -1.20 2.13
C SER A 455 11.04 -0.55 2.62
N SER A 456 11.50 -0.90 3.82
CA SER A 456 12.80 -0.53 4.38
C SER A 456 13.96 -1.21 3.63
N ALA A 457 13.69 -2.38 3.05
CA ALA A 457 14.63 -3.09 2.19
C ALA A 457 14.78 -2.40 0.83
N GLY A 458 16.03 -2.21 0.40
CA GLY A 458 16.37 -1.62 -0.90
C GLY A 458 16.53 -0.10 -0.91
N GLN A 459 16.22 0.60 0.19
CA GLN A 459 16.41 2.05 0.26
C GLN A 459 17.89 2.43 0.31
N ILE A 460 18.22 3.53 -0.37
CA ILE A 460 19.59 4.03 -0.50
C ILE A 460 19.72 5.31 0.32
N ARG A 461 20.70 5.36 1.23
CA ARG A 461 20.98 6.57 1.99
C ARG A 461 21.63 7.63 1.10
N SER A 462 21.02 8.81 1.00
CA SER A 462 21.58 9.91 0.22
C SER A 462 22.64 10.66 1.03
N LEU A 463 23.85 10.77 0.48
CA LEU A 463 24.90 11.63 1.04
C LEU A 463 24.62 13.12 0.79
N ASP A 464 23.86 13.45 -0.25
CA ASP A 464 23.49 14.82 -0.62
C ASP A 464 22.36 15.39 0.24
N ASP A 465 21.62 14.53 0.96
CA ASP A 465 20.52 14.96 1.82
C ASP A 465 21.02 15.29 3.24
N PRO A 466 20.96 16.56 3.69
CA PRO A 466 21.48 16.94 4.99
C PRO A 466 20.63 16.41 6.16
N PHE A 467 19.48 15.79 5.90
CA PHE A 467 18.66 15.14 6.92
C PHE A 467 18.94 13.63 7.01
N MET A 468 19.98 13.14 6.31
CA MET A 468 20.36 11.74 6.23
C MET A 468 19.28 10.84 5.65
N GLY A 469 18.37 11.40 4.84
CA GLY A 469 17.24 10.68 4.28
C GLY A 469 17.65 9.51 3.38
N GLU A 470 16.85 8.47 3.45
CA GLU A 470 16.92 7.32 2.57
C GLU A 470 15.88 7.48 1.46
N TYR A 471 16.25 7.16 0.23
CA TYR A 471 15.35 7.26 -0.92
C TYR A 471 15.19 5.93 -1.63
N LEU A 472 14.02 5.76 -2.25
CA LEU A 472 13.68 4.65 -3.11
C LEU A 472 13.22 5.18 -4.48
N PRO A 473 13.81 4.71 -5.60
CA PRO A 473 13.34 5.08 -6.93
C PRO A 473 11.88 4.65 -7.17
N GLY A 474 11.11 5.50 -7.86
CA GLY A 474 9.68 5.25 -8.15
C GLY A 474 9.36 3.97 -8.94
N LYS A 475 10.38 3.33 -9.54
CA LYS A 475 10.26 2.04 -10.24
C LYS A 475 10.08 0.85 -9.29
N GLU A 476 10.60 0.97 -8.08
CA GLU A 476 10.71 -0.15 -7.13
C GLU A 476 9.49 -0.28 -6.23
N SER A 477 8.82 0.83 -5.93
CA SER A 477 7.61 0.85 -5.09
C SER A 477 6.35 1.20 -5.88
N GLU A 478 5.22 0.73 -5.36
CA GLU A 478 3.89 0.91 -5.94
C GLU A 478 3.07 1.90 -5.11
N LEU A 479 2.39 2.80 -5.80
CA LEU A 479 1.34 3.64 -5.24
C LEU A 479 0.03 2.89 -5.23
N PHE A 480 -0.79 3.19 -4.25
CA PHE A 480 -2.18 2.77 -4.21
C PHE A 480 -3.12 3.97 -4.10
N ASN A 481 -4.30 3.80 -4.68
CA ASN A 481 -5.42 4.71 -4.58
C ASN A 481 -6.69 3.91 -4.30
N SER A 482 -7.35 4.22 -3.19
CA SER A 482 -8.63 3.65 -2.79
C SER A 482 -9.70 4.74 -2.87
N ILE A 483 -10.74 4.52 -3.68
CA ILE A 483 -11.83 5.47 -3.87
C ILE A 483 -13.14 4.80 -3.50
N THR A 484 -13.81 5.34 -2.49
CA THR A 484 -15.15 4.91 -2.08
C THR A 484 -16.20 5.90 -2.53
N PHE A 485 -17.22 5.39 -3.20
CA PHE A 485 -18.24 6.22 -3.82
C PHE A 485 -19.61 5.54 -3.87
N ARG A 486 -20.62 6.38 -4.03
CA ARG A 486 -21.98 5.97 -4.36
C ARG A 486 -22.33 6.40 -5.78
N THR A 487 -22.96 5.54 -6.56
CA THR A 487 -23.42 5.88 -7.91
C THR A 487 -24.78 5.30 -8.21
N THR A 488 -25.66 6.09 -8.82
CA THR A 488 -27.00 5.67 -9.24
C THR A 488 -27.06 5.59 -10.75
N ILE A 489 -27.29 4.38 -11.27
CA ILE A 489 -27.17 4.08 -12.69
C ILE A 489 -28.44 3.39 -13.18
N PRO A 490 -28.97 3.75 -14.36
CA PRO A 490 -30.07 3.01 -14.96
C PRO A 490 -29.59 1.65 -15.44
N CYS A 491 -30.35 0.63 -15.08
CA CYS A 491 -30.12 -0.72 -15.49
C CYS A 491 -31.09 -1.10 -16.61
N ASN A 492 -30.58 -1.50 -17.77
CA ASN A 492 -31.43 -1.96 -18.87
C ASN A 492 -31.89 -3.42 -18.62
N PHE A 493 -32.87 -3.58 -17.75
CA PHE A 493 -33.47 -4.87 -17.44
C PHE A 493 -34.22 -5.44 -18.68
N LYS A 494 -33.80 -6.62 -19.15
CA LYS A 494 -34.55 -7.38 -20.17
C LYS A 494 -35.69 -8.16 -19.49
N LEU A 495 -36.87 -7.55 -19.40
CA LEU A 495 -38.01 -8.04 -18.61
C LEU A 495 -39.01 -8.92 -19.37
N HIS A 496 -38.61 -9.55 -20.48
CA HIS A 496 -39.54 -10.31 -21.34
C HIS A 496 -40.22 -11.46 -20.57
N ARG A 497 -39.47 -12.12 -19.68
CA ARG A 497 -39.95 -13.25 -18.87
C ARG A 497 -40.48 -12.84 -17.48
N TYR A 498 -40.53 -11.55 -17.17
CA TYR A 498 -41.00 -11.06 -15.87
C TYR A 498 -42.38 -11.65 -15.50
N PRO A 499 -42.57 -12.14 -14.26
CA PRO A 499 -41.70 -12.02 -13.08
C PRO A 499 -40.68 -13.15 -12.91
N PHE A 500 -40.43 -13.95 -13.95
CA PHE A 500 -39.41 -15.00 -13.94
C PHE A 500 -38.16 -14.55 -14.69
N GLY A 501 -37.03 -15.17 -14.33
CA GLY A 501 -35.79 -15.06 -15.07
C GLY A 501 -34.69 -14.34 -14.30
N ILE A 502 -33.51 -14.39 -14.92
CA ILE A 502 -32.27 -13.79 -14.46
C ILE A 502 -32.09 -12.47 -15.19
N LEU A 503 -31.72 -11.43 -14.46
CA LEU A 503 -31.46 -10.11 -14.97
C LEU A 503 -29.97 -9.80 -14.81
N GLN A 504 -29.41 -9.11 -15.80
CA GLN A 504 -28.01 -8.69 -15.77
C GLN A 504 -27.93 -7.18 -15.84
N CYS A 505 -27.16 -6.60 -14.92
CA CYS A 505 -26.89 -5.18 -14.89
C CYS A 505 -25.41 -4.92 -15.12
N ASN A 506 -25.08 -4.24 -16.21
CA ASN A 506 -23.70 -3.93 -16.55
C ASN A 506 -23.44 -2.46 -16.24
N VAL A 507 -22.38 -2.23 -15.48
CA VAL A 507 -21.86 -0.91 -15.16
C VAL A 507 -20.39 -0.88 -15.52
N SER A 508 -19.97 0.16 -16.22
CA SER A 508 -18.58 0.30 -16.64
C SER A 508 -17.95 1.54 -16.04
N TYR A 509 -16.76 1.37 -15.47
CA TYR A 509 -15.94 2.47 -14.95
C TYR A 509 -14.75 2.74 -15.87
N TYR A 510 -14.45 4.01 -16.08
CA TYR A 510 -13.36 4.47 -16.95
C TYR A 510 -12.74 5.76 -16.41
N ILE A 511 -11.54 6.09 -16.88
CA ILE A 511 -10.85 7.32 -16.49
C ILE A 511 -11.14 8.44 -17.50
N LEU A 512 -11.50 9.63 -17.00
CA LEU A 512 -11.86 10.81 -17.81
C LEU A 512 -10.73 11.34 -18.68
N ASP A 513 -9.50 11.25 -18.18
CA ASP A 513 -8.39 12.10 -18.64
C ASP A 513 -7.73 11.66 -19.95
N GLY A 514 -8.40 10.84 -20.76
CA GLY A 514 -8.07 10.66 -22.18
C GLY A 514 -6.61 10.34 -22.52
N GLN A 515 -5.83 9.75 -21.61
CA GLN A 515 -4.46 9.35 -21.89
C GLN A 515 -4.45 7.86 -22.25
N TYR A 516 -4.60 7.63 -23.55
CA TYR A 516 -4.78 6.40 -24.33
C TYR A 516 -3.79 5.25 -24.08
N ASP A 517 -2.92 5.35 -23.09
CA ASP A 517 -1.81 4.43 -22.87
C ASP A 517 -2.02 3.55 -21.63
N LEU A 518 -2.93 3.85 -20.71
CA LEU A 518 -3.15 3.03 -19.50
C LEU A 518 -4.22 1.95 -19.73
N ALA A 519 -3.85 0.68 -19.49
CA ALA A 519 -4.78 -0.44 -19.50
C ALA A 519 -5.08 -0.92 -18.08
N PHE A 520 -6.34 -1.25 -17.80
CA PHE A 520 -6.70 -1.93 -16.56
C PHE A 520 -6.29 -3.41 -16.59
N LYS A 521 -5.69 -3.88 -15.51
CA LYS A 521 -5.39 -5.29 -15.25
C LYS A 521 -6.01 -5.67 -13.91
N LYS A 522 -6.72 -6.78 -13.86
CA LYS A 522 -7.28 -7.28 -12.60
C LYS A 522 -6.14 -7.73 -11.69
N PHE A 523 -6.23 -7.47 -10.38
CA PHE A 523 -5.19 -7.87 -9.41
C PHE A 523 -4.91 -9.37 -9.45
N SER A 524 -5.97 -10.18 -9.51
CA SER A 524 -5.90 -11.61 -9.79
C SER A 524 -7.09 -12.01 -10.64
N GLU A 525 -6.87 -12.87 -11.64
CA GLU A 525 -7.95 -13.39 -12.48
C GLU A 525 -9.01 -14.13 -11.64
N ASP A 526 -8.57 -14.86 -10.62
CA ASP A 526 -9.41 -15.68 -9.73
C ASP A 526 -10.10 -14.88 -8.62
N MET A 527 -9.78 -13.58 -8.44
CA MET A 527 -10.38 -12.77 -7.39
C MET A 527 -11.84 -12.45 -7.74
N GLU A 528 -12.77 -12.98 -6.96
CA GLU A 528 -14.19 -12.62 -7.04
C GLU A 528 -14.43 -11.27 -6.36
N VAL A 529 -15.50 -10.58 -6.77
CA VAL A 529 -15.90 -9.32 -6.13
C VAL A 529 -16.52 -9.65 -4.78
N GLU A 530 -15.90 -9.16 -3.70
CA GLU A 530 -16.44 -9.31 -2.37
C GLU A 530 -17.70 -8.44 -2.20
N TYR A 531 -18.75 -9.05 -1.66
CA TYR A 531 -20.04 -8.41 -1.39
C TYR A 531 -20.43 -8.62 0.07
N ASP A 532 -20.53 -7.52 0.83
CA ASP A 532 -20.87 -7.53 2.26
C ASP A 532 -22.33 -7.09 2.54
N GLY A 533 -23.10 -6.87 1.47
CA GLY A 533 -24.47 -6.41 1.56
C GLY A 533 -25.51 -7.53 1.71
N THR A 534 -26.78 -7.16 1.85
CA THR A 534 -27.88 -8.12 1.85
C THR A 534 -28.14 -8.69 0.46
N GLU A 535 -28.21 -10.01 0.32
CA GLU A 535 -28.51 -10.65 -0.97
C GLU A 535 -29.97 -10.46 -1.42
N ASP A 536 -30.91 -10.39 -0.46
CA ASP A 536 -32.34 -10.22 -0.72
C ASP A 536 -32.71 -8.72 -0.82
N LEU A 537 -33.07 -8.29 -2.03
CA LEU A 537 -33.27 -6.91 -2.46
C LEU A 537 -34.73 -6.69 -2.88
N LEU A 538 -35.65 -6.82 -1.92
CA LEU A 538 -37.10 -6.69 -2.08
C LEU A 538 -37.68 -7.61 -3.17
N GLU A 539 -37.68 -7.19 -4.44
CA GLU A 539 -38.22 -7.93 -5.58
C GLU A 539 -37.18 -8.84 -6.26
N TYR A 540 -35.89 -8.64 -5.95
CA TYR A 540 -34.77 -9.37 -6.56
C TYR A 540 -33.85 -9.97 -5.49
N ARG A 541 -33.11 -11.01 -5.85
CA ARG A 541 -32.00 -11.55 -5.09
C ARG A 541 -30.72 -11.47 -5.91
N LEU A 542 -29.67 -10.88 -5.36
CA LEU A 542 -28.34 -10.89 -5.96
C LEU A 542 -27.78 -12.32 -5.92
N LYS A 543 -27.37 -12.85 -7.07
CA LYS A 543 -26.81 -14.20 -7.19
C LYS A 543 -25.30 -14.19 -7.17
N ASN A 544 -24.71 -13.35 -8.01
CA ASN A 544 -23.27 -13.15 -8.08
C ASN A 544 -22.95 -11.81 -8.73
N VAL A 545 -21.72 -11.36 -8.52
CA VAL A 545 -21.16 -10.15 -9.11
C VAL A 545 -19.88 -10.54 -9.82
N THR A 546 -19.80 -10.25 -11.12
CA THR A 546 -18.61 -10.54 -11.93
C THR A 546 -17.96 -9.24 -12.38
N CYS A 547 -16.64 -9.20 -12.38
CA CYS A 547 -15.87 -8.05 -12.82
C CYS A 547 -14.87 -8.46 -13.90
N GLU A 548 -14.91 -7.78 -15.04
CA GLU A 548 -14.07 -8.06 -16.21
C GLU A 548 -13.49 -6.76 -16.77
N THR A 549 -12.30 -6.83 -17.35
CA THR A 549 -11.75 -5.73 -18.14
C THR A 549 -12.27 -5.82 -19.58
N SER A 550 -12.86 -4.75 -20.10
CA SER A 550 -13.30 -4.65 -21.49
C SER A 550 -12.58 -3.54 -22.24
N LYS A 551 -12.49 -3.65 -23.56
CA LYS A 551 -11.93 -2.63 -24.46
C LYS A 551 -13.03 -1.99 -25.30
N TYR A 552 -12.87 -0.72 -25.69
CA TYR A 552 -13.85 -0.06 -26.56
C TYR A 552 -13.86 -0.67 -27.96
N GLU A 553 -15.06 -0.93 -28.47
CA GLU A 553 -15.31 -1.47 -29.80
C GLU A 553 -15.18 -0.33 -30.84
N GLY A 554 -13.94 0.03 -31.17
CA GLY A 554 -13.59 1.09 -32.13
C GLY A 554 -12.20 1.69 -31.91
N ASP A 555 -11.65 1.59 -30.69
CA ASP A 555 -10.29 2.03 -30.34
C ASP A 555 -9.83 1.23 -29.11
N GLU A 556 -8.90 0.29 -29.30
CA GLU A 556 -8.43 -0.64 -28.26
C GLU A 556 -7.70 0.05 -27.08
N ARG A 557 -7.45 1.35 -27.18
CA ARG A 557 -6.78 2.15 -26.16
C ARG A 557 -7.68 2.50 -24.98
N TYR A 558 -8.99 2.45 -25.16
CA TYR A 558 -9.94 2.65 -24.06
C TYR A 558 -10.20 1.32 -23.36
N THR A 559 -9.86 1.27 -22.08
CA THR A 559 -10.16 0.13 -21.21
C THR A 559 -11.20 0.53 -20.16
N TYR A 560 -12.11 -0.39 -19.87
CA TYR A 560 -13.20 -0.23 -18.91
C TYR A 560 -13.14 -1.36 -17.89
N ILE A 561 -13.44 -1.03 -16.64
CA ILE A 561 -13.75 -2.01 -15.61
C ILE A 561 -15.25 -2.26 -15.68
N VAL A 562 -15.66 -3.45 -16.13
CA VAL A 562 -17.08 -3.81 -16.31
C VAL A 562 -17.54 -4.66 -15.14
N LEU A 563 -18.36 -4.08 -14.28
CA LEU A 563 -19.07 -4.74 -13.20
C LEU A 563 -20.41 -5.26 -13.72
N THR A 564 -20.65 -6.56 -13.58
CA THR A 564 -21.91 -7.21 -13.96
C THR A 564 -22.60 -7.79 -12.75
N LEU A 565 -23.78 -7.25 -12.42
CA LEU A 565 -24.64 -7.75 -11.37
C LEU A 565 -25.60 -8.78 -11.95
N HIS A 566 -25.56 -10.01 -11.46
CA HIS A 566 -26.54 -11.04 -11.84
C HIS A 566 -27.62 -11.12 -10.76
N LEU A 567 -28.80 -10.66 -11.10
CA LEU A 567 -29.97 -10.60 -10.24
C LEU A 567 -30.95 -11.70 -10.63
N SER A 568 -31.62 -12.28 -9.65
CA SER A 568 -32.71 -13.23 -9.85
C SER A 568 -34.00 -12.67 -9.29
N SER A 569 -35.12 -12.91 -9.97
CA SER A 569 -36.44 -12.42 -9.54
C SER A 569 -37.05 -13.29 -8.44
N LEU A 570 -37.64 -12.68 -7.41
CA LEU A 570 -38.39 -13.37 -6.36
C LEU A 570 -39.85 -13.57 -6.80
N TYR A 571 -40.07 -14.58 -7.63
CA TYR A 571 -41.37 -14.83 -8.29
C TYR A 571 -42.48 -15.34 -7.34
N GLU A 572 -42.14 -15.80 -6.13
CA GLU A 572 -43.06 -16.40 -5.16
C GLU A 572 -44.25 -15.49 -4.82
N TYR A 573 -43.97 -14.20 -4.63
CA TYR A 573 -44.99 -13.18 -4.36
C TYR A 573 -46.02 -13.10 -5.50
N HIS A 574 -45.56 -13.11 -6.75
CA HIS A 574 -46.44 -13.04 -7.92
C HIS A 574 -47.24 -14.33 -8.14
N MET A 575 -46.72 -15.50 -7.73
CA MET A 575 -47.47 -16.76 -7.82
C MET A 575 -48.77 -16.70 -7.01
N LEU A 576 -48.68 -16.21 -5.77
CA LEU A 576 -49.80 -16.17 -4.85
C LEU A 576 -50.72 -14.96 -5.08
N ASN A 577 -50.17 -13.79 -5.41
CA ASN A 577 -50.95 -12.55 -5.50
C ASN A 577 -51.43 -12.19 -6.92
N SER A 578 -50.80 -12.72 -7.97
CA SER A 578 -51.18 -12.44 -9.36
C SER A 578 -51.74 -13.68 -10.06
N PHE A 579 -50.97 -14.77 -10.13
CA PHE A 579 -51.34 -15.94 -10.93
C PHE A 579 -52.44 -16.81 -10.30
N ALA A 580 -52.38 -17.07 -8.99
CA ALA A 580 -53.41 -17.84 -8.29
C ALA A 580 -54.81 -17.18 -8.34
N PRO A 581 -55.02 -15.91 -7.95
CA PRO A 581 -56.34 -15.28 -7.99
C PRO A 581 -56.87 -15.12 -9.42
N SER A 582 -56.02 -14.79 -10.40
CA SER A 582 -56.47 -14.69 -11.81
C SER A 582 -56.93 -16.03 -12.37
N SER A 583 -56.24 -17.12 -12.02
CA SER A 583 -56.65 -18.49 -12.37
C SER A 583 -57.99 -18.88 -11.72
N LEU A 584 -58.17 -18.55 -10.43
CA LEU A 584 -59.42 -18.79 -9.72
C LEU A 584 -60.60 -18.02 -10.35
N MET A 585 -60.39 -16.77 -10.75
CA MET A 585 -61.42 -15.98 -11.45
C MET A 585 -61.82 -16.60 -12.78
N PHE A 586 -60.88 -17.19 -13.52
CA PHE A 586 -61.21 -17.96 -14.72
C PHE A 586 -62.02 -19.21 -14.39
N LEU A 587 -61.66 -19.96 -13.34
CA LEU A 587 -62.43 -21.14 -12.90
C LEU A 587 -63.86 -20.78 -12.48
N VAL A 588 -64.06 -19.63 -11.83
CA VAL A 588 -65.40 -19.09 -11.54
C VAL A 588 -66.16 -18.81 -12.83
N THR A 589 -65.51 -18.20 -13.83
CA THR A 589 -66.14 -17.96 -15.14
C THR A 589 -66.50 -19.27 -15.86
N LEU A 590 -65.64 -20.29 -15.78
CA LEU A 590 -65.88 -21.63 -16.35
C LEU A 590 -67.07 -22.33 -15.66
N SER A 591 -67.23 -22.13 -14.34
CA SER A 591 -68.34 -22.71 -13.57
C SER A 591 -69.73 -22.30 -14.08
N THR A 592 -69.83 -21.13 -14.71
CA THR A 592 -71.09 -20.64 -15.30
C THR A 592 -71.65 -21.55 -16.40
N LEU A 593 -70.79 -22.31 -17.09
CA LEU A 593 -71.22 -23.27 -18.11
C LEU A 593 -71.93 -24.50 -17.49
N PHE A 594 -71.72 -24.77 -16.19
CA PHE A 594 -72.35 -25.88 -15.46
C PHE A 594 -73.71 -25.51 -14.85
N PHE A 595 -74.07 -24.23 -14.79
CA PHE A 595 -75.39 -23.80 -14.31
C PHE A 595 -76.50 -24.37 -15.19
N PRO A 596 -77.77 -24.38 -14.76
CA PRO A 596 -78.86 -24.77 -15.66
C PRO A 596 -78.90 -23.85 -16.90
N LEU A 597 -79.23 -24.41 -18.07
CA LEU A 597 -79.26 -23.65 -19.35
C LEU A 597 -80.35 -22.57 -19.39
N LYS A 598 -81.35 -22.68 -18.50
CA LYS A 598 -82.51 -21.78 -18.43
C LYS A 598 -82.19 -20.47 -17.70
N ASP A 599 -81.19 -20.47 -16.83
CA ASP A 599 -80.87 -19.35 -15.93
C ASP A 599 -79.82 -18.41 -16.56
N PHE A 600 -80.21 -17.80 -17.68
CA PHE A 600 -79.31 -16.92 -18.45
C PHE A 600 -78.82 -15.71 -17.64
N ASN A 601 -79.69 -15.14 -16.81
CA ASN A 601 -79.37 -13.96 -16.00
C ASN A 601 -78.23 -14.26 -15.01
N GLU A 602 -78.27 -15.41 -14.34
CA GLU A 602 -77.24 -15.83 -13.39
C GLU A 602 -75.90 -16.07 -14.09
N ARG A 603 -75.91 -16.74 -15.25
CA ARG A 603 -74.72 -17.04 -16.04
C ARG A 603 -73.99 -15.78 -16.52
N ILE A 604 -74.71 -14.80 -17.06
CA ILE A 604 -74.11 -13.58 -17.60
C ILE A 604 -73.60 -12.66 -16.49
N VAL A 605 -74.35 -12.51 -15.39
CA VAL A 605 -73.92 -11.66 -14.27
C VAL A 605 -72.62 -12.17 -13.66
N VAL A 606 -72.49 -13.48 -13.40
CA VAL A 606 -71.25 -14.07 -12.86
C VAL A 606 -70.09 -13.95 -13.85
N SER A 607 -70.34 -14.12 -15.16
CA SER A 607 -69.28 -14.02 -16.18
C SER A 607 -68.77 -12.59 -16.36
N LEU A 608 -69.67 -11.59 -16.41
CA LEU A 608 -69.29 -10.18 -16.58
C LEU A 608 -68.62 -9.60 -15.33
N THR A 609 -69.08 -9.97 -14.14
CA THR A 609 -68.42 -9.56 -12.89
C THR A 609 -67.02 -10.14 -12.78
N SER A 610 -66.83 -11.40 -13.16
CA SER A 610 -65.51 -12.03 -13.18
C SER A 610 -64.55 -11.36 -14.18
N LEU A 611 -65.06 -10.97 -15.36
CA LEU A 611 -64.30 -10.22 -16.37
C LEU A 611 -63.86 -8.84 -15.85
N LEU A 612 -64.75 -8.13 -15.15
CA LEU A 612 -64.44 -6.82 -14.58
C LEU A 612 -63.38 -6.94 -13.47
N VAL A 613 -63.50 -7.92 -12.58
CA VAL A 613 -62.50 -8.19 -11.55
C VAL A 613 -61.14 -8.54 -12.18
N LEU A 614 -61.13 -9.39 -13.21
CA LEU A 614 -59.89 -9.75 -13.90
C LEU A 614 -59.21 -8.55 -14.58
N ALA A 615 -59.99 -7.65 -15.19
CA ALA A 615 -59.48 -6.40 -15.76
C ALA A 615 -58.90 -5.46 -14.68
N THR A 616 -59.53 -5.38 -13.51
CA THR A 616 -58.99 -4.60 -12.38
C THR A 616 -57.69 -5.19 -11.82
N LEU A 617 -57.60 -6.51 -11.70
CA LEU A 617 -56.38 -7.20 -11.25
C LEU A 617 -55.22 -7.00 -12.24
N PHE A 618 -55.51 -7.03 -13.55
CA PHE A 618 -54.50 -6.72 -14.58
C PHE A 618 -53.97 -5.28 -14.45
N ALA A 619 -54.87 -4.30 -14.29
CA ALA A 619 -54.46 -2.91 -14.11
C ALA A 619 -53.60 -2.71 -12.86
N GLN A 620 -53.97 -3.35 -11.74
CA GLN A 620 -53.19 -3.32 -10.50
C GLN A 620 -51.80 -3.94 -10.69
N ALA A 621 -51.72 -5.16 -11.23
CA ALA A 621 -50.45 -5.86 -11.44
C ALA A 621 -49.54 -5.15 -12.45
N SER A 622 -50.12 -4.54 -13.48
CA SER A 622 -49.36 -3.74 -14.46
C SER A 622 -48.79 -2.46 -13.82
N SER A 623 -49.57 -1.78 -12.96
CA SER A 623 -49.16 -0.53 -12.31
C SER A 623 -48.01 -0.66 -11.32
N THR A 624 -47.88 -1.82 -10.67
CA THR A 624 -46.80 -2.10 -9.71
C THR A 624 -45.52 -2.59 -10.39
N SER A 625 -45.55 -2.86 -11.69
CA SER A 625 -44.42 -3.40 -12.45
C SER A 625 -43.72 -2.33 -13.29
N VAL A 626 -42.45 -2.55 -13.64
CA VAL A 626 -41.62 -1.60 -14.42
C VAL A 626 -42.23 -1.31 -15.80
N LYS A 627 -42.41 -0.05 -16.21
CA LYS A 627 -43.02 0.23 -17.52
C LYS A 627 -42.06 -0.14 -18.66
N THR A 628 -42.48 -1.04 -19.54
CA THR A 628 -41.70 -1.48 -20.71
C THR A 628 -42.47 -1.22 -22.00
N PRO A 629 -41.78 -0.94 -23.12
CA PRO A 629 -42.44 -0.76 -24.42
C PRO A 629 -42.86 -2.10 -25.07
N TYR A 630 -42.33 -3.22 -24.59
CA TYR A 630 -42.64 -4.58 -25.02
C TYR A 630 -43.52 -5.31 -23.99
N PHE A 631 -44.21 -6.36 -24.44
CA PHE A 631 -45.06 -7.20 -23.60
C PHE A 631 -44.24 -8.12 -22.68
N LYS A 632 -44.66 -8.23 -21.42
CA LYS A 632 -44.10 -9.17 -20.45
C LYS A 632 -44.93 -10.45 -20.43
N LEU A 633 -44.35 -11.53 -19.91
CA LEU A 633 -45.07 -12.78 -19.71
C LEU A 633 -46.32 -12.60 -18.82
N LEU A 634 -46.25 -11.73 -17.81
CA LEU A 634 -47.41 -11.32 -17.01
C LEU A 634 -48.53 -10.68 -17.86
N ASP A 635 -48.19 -9.81 -18.81
CA ASP A 635 -49.19 -9.16 -19.67
C ASP A 635 -49.87 -10.16 -20.61
N ILE A 636 -49.08 -11.09 -21.17
CA ILE A 636 -49.56 -12.18 -22.03
C ILE A 636 -50.53 -13.08 -21.25
N TRP A 637 -50.21 -13.43 -20.00
CA TRP A 637 -51.05 -14.25 -19.14
C TRP A 637 -52.43 -13.61 -18.89
N TYR A 638 -52.47 -12.36 -18.43
CA TYR A 638 -53.74 -11.67 -18.17
C TYR A 638 -54.55 -11.46 -19.45
N THR A 639 -53.90 -11.07 -20.55
CA THR A 639 -54.59 -10.86 -21.84
C THR A 639 -55.22 -12.16 -22.34
N ALA A 640 -54.53 -13.29 -22.17
CA ALA A 640 -55.06 -14.59 -22.55
C ALA A 640 -56.23 -15.03 -21.65
N LEU A 641 -56.16 -14.83 -20.34
CA LEU A 641 -57.29 -15.14 -19.45
C LEU A 641 -58.52 -14.25 -19.72
N ILE A 642 -58.31 -12.95 -19.99
CA ILE A 642 -59.38 -12.02 -20.34
C ILE A 642 -60.05 -12.45 -21.65
N SER A 643 -59.26 -12.84 -22.66
CA SER A 643 -59.82 -13.32 -23.93
C SER A 643 -60.60 -14.63 -23.76
N LEU A 644 -60.12 -15.58 -22.96
CA LEU A 644 -60.84 -16.81 -22.63
C LEU A 644 -62.15 -16.52 -21.87
N CYS A 645 -62.14 -15.62 -20.89
CA CYS A 645 -63.36 -15.18 -20.18
C CYS A 645 -64.37 -14.54 -21.15
N PHE A 646 -63.89 -13.74 -22.10
CA PHE A 646 -64.75 -13.13 -23.11
C PHE A 646 -65.39 -14.19 -24.03
N VAL A 647 -64.64 -15.23 -24.42
CA VAL A 647 -65.18 -16.37 -25.17
C VAL A 647 -66.24 -17.14 -24.34
N CYS A 648 -66.07 -17.28 -23.02
CA CYS A 648 -67.11 -17.83 -22.14
C CYS A 648 -68.40 -17.01 -22.16
N VAL A 649 -68.30 -15.67 -22.10
CA VAL A 649 -69.47 -14.77 -22.19
C VAL A 649 -70.19 -14.96 -23.52
N ILE A 650 -69.45 -15.02 -24.64
CA ILE A 650 -70.02 -15.29 -25.96
C ILE A 650 -70.69 -16.67 -26.01
N SER A 651 -70.05 -17.70 -25.46
CA SER A 651 -70.62 -19.05 -25.42
C SER A 651 -71.95 -19.08 -24.65
N ASN A 652 -72.04 -18.40 -23.50
CA ASN A 652 -73.29 -18.25 -22.75
C ASN A 652 -74.38 -17.54 -23.57
N ALA A 653 -74.03 -16.47 -24.30
CA ALA A 653 -74.98 -15.76 -25.17
C ALA A 653 -75.46 -16.61 -26.37
N VAL A 654 -74.55 -17.35 -27.01
CA VAL A 654 -74.89 -18.25 -28.12
C VAL A 654 -75.77 -19.40 -27.63
N THR A 655 -75.46 -19.97 -26.47
CA THR A 655 -76.26 -21.03 -25.84
C THR A 655 -77.69 -20.57 -25.59
N HIS A 656 -77.88 -19.34 -25.08
CA HIS A 656 -79.20 -18.75 -24.89
C HIS A 656 -79.95 -18.55 -26.21
N ARG A 657 -79.27 -18.06 -27.26
CA ARG A 657 -79.87 -17.91 -28.59
C ARG A 657 -80.30 -19.25 -29.19
N LEU A 658 -79.51 -20.31 -28.99
CA LEU A 658 -79.84 -21.66 -29.45
C LEU A 658 -81.05 -22.25 -28.72
N LEU A 659 -81.21 -21.94 -27.42
CA LEU A 659 -82.37 -22.36 -26.63
C LEU A 659 -83.69 -21.74 -27.15
N HIS A 660 -83.65 -20.49 -27.59
CA HIS A 660 -84.82 -19.73 -28.06
C HIS A 660 -85.09 -19.77 -29.57
N LYS A 661 -84.38 -20.60 -30.34
CA LYS A 661 -84.58 -20.70 -31.79
C LYS A 661 -85.88 -21.44 -32.11
N GLU A 662 -86.96 -20.75 -32.44
CA GLU A 662 -88.24 -21.37 -32.82
C GLU A 662 -88.08 -22.24 -34.09
N VAL A 663 -88.49 -23.52 -34.01
CA VAL A 663 -88.69 -24.39 -35.18
C VAL A 663 -90.16 -24.25 -35.60
N PRO A 664 -90.49 -24.10 -36.90
CA PRO A 664 -91.89 -24.09 -37.34
C PRO A 664 -92.60 -25.38 -36.90
N PRO A 665 -93.90 -25.33 -36.55
CA PRO A 665 -94.59 -26.47 -35.99
C PRO A 665 -94.65 -27.63 -37.00
N ILE A 666 -94.02 -28.76 -36.65
CA ILE A 666 -94.29 -30.03 -37.33
C ILE A 666 -95.60 -30.57 -36.76
N ASN A 667 -96.64 -30.62 -37.58
CA ASN A 667 -97.90 -31.28 -37.27
C ASN A 667 -97.66 -32.79 -37.10
N VAL A 668 -97.42 -33.25 -35.87
CA VAL A 668 -97.47 -34.67 -35.52
C VAL A 668 -98.78 -34.95 -34.82
N VAL A 669 -99.61 -35.77 -35.45
CA VAL A 669 -100.86 -36.33 -34.90
C VAL A 669 -100.52 -37.12 -33.63
N LYS A 670 -101.21 -36.81 -32.52
CA LYS A 670 -101.13 -37.55 -31.25
C LYS A 670 -101.56 -39.01 -31.43
N PRO A 671 -100.97 -39.93 -30.66
CA PRO A 671 -101.79 -40.70 -29.74
C PRO A 671 -101.27 -40.67 -28.31
N ALA A 672 -102.14 -41.13 -27.42
CA ALA A 672 -102.17 -40.86 -25.99
C ALA A 672 -101.30 -41.79 -25.13
N LEU A 673 -101.12 -41.34 -23.87
CA LEU A 673 -100.63 -42.01 -22.66
C LEU A 673 -99.12 -42.20 -22.46
N GLY A 674 -98.64 -41.62 -21.35
CA GLY A 674 -97.39 -42.00 -20.67
C GLY A 674 -96.62 -40.79 -20.14
N HIS A 675 -96.56 -40.62 -18.81
CA HIS A 675 -95.75 -39.61 -18.12
C HIS A 675 -94.27 -39.74 -18.49
N GLY A 676 -93.81 -38.93 -19.44
CA GLY A 676 -92.41 -38.69 -19.74
C GLY A 676 -92.23 -37.20 -19.99
N LYS A 677 -91.30 -36.56 -19.29
CA LYS A 677 -91.01 -35.12 -19.40
C LYS A 677 -90.90 -34.72 -20.88
N ALA A 678 -91.70 -33.75 -21.31
CA ALA A 678 -91.63 -33.17 -22.64
C ALA A 678 -90.23 -32.58 -22.86
N PHE A 679 -89.41 -33.26 -23.65
CA PHE A 679 -88.18 -32.69 -24.21
C PHE A 679 -88.59 -31.76 -25.35
N THR A 680 -88.22 -30.48 -25.27
CA THR A 680 -88.41 -29.58 -26.41
C THR A 680 -87.30 -29.84 -27.43
N PRO A 681 -87.58 -29.83 -28.75
CA PRO A 681 -86.58 -30.14 -29.79
C PRO A 681 -85.39 -29.15 -29.83
N ASN A 682 -85.46 -28.03 -29.11
CA ASN A 682 -84.40 -27.02 -29.00
C ASN A 682 -83.37 -27.29 -27.89
N ASP A 683 -83.65 -28.21 -26.95
CA ASP A 683 -82.76 -28.52 -25.83
C ASP A 683 -81.48 -29.26 -26.28
N VAL A 684 -81.56 -30.04 -27.35
CA VAL A 684 -80.44 -30.88 -27.85
C VAL A 684 -79.29 -30.04 -28.43
N PRO A 685 -79.50 -29.11 -29.40
CA PRO A 685 -78.40 -28.34 -29.96
C PRO A 685 -77.73 -27.40 -28.94
N ALA A 686 -78.52 -26.78 -28.04
CA ALA A 686 -77.98 -25.91 -26.98
C ALA A 686 -77.15 -26.70 -25.96
N ARG A 687 -77.62 -27.88 -25.54
CA ARG A 687 -76.91 -28.74 -24.59
C ARG A 687 -75.62 -29.30 -25.19
N SER A 688 -75.64 -29.71 -26.46
CA SER A 688 -74.44 -30.16 -27.18
C SER A 688 -73.41 -29.05 -27.33
N PHE A 689 -73.83 -27.83 -27.66
CA PHE A 689 -72.93 -26.67 -27.78
C PHE A 689 -72.31 -26.26 -26.44
N ASN A 690 -73.09 -26.25 -25.35
CA ASN A 690 -72.58 -25.95 -24.01
C ASN A 690 -71.57 -27.02 -23.56
N TRP A 691 -71.84 -28.30 -23.82
CA TRP A 691 -70.91 -29.39 -23.50
C TRP A 691 -69.61 -29.33 -24.32
N LEU A 692 -69.72 -29.01 -25.61
CA LEU A 692 -68.56 -28.73 -26.46
C LEU A 692 -67.74 -27.54 -25.93
N SER A 693 -68.41 -26.46 -25.54
CA SER A 693 -67.77 -25.27 -24.99
C SER A 693 -66.98 -25.57 -23.72
N ILE A 694 -67.52 -26.40 -22.81
CA ILE A 694 -66.81 -26.85 -21.60
C ILE A 694 -65.51 -27.56 -21.97
N ILE A 695 -65.56 -28.52 -22.91
CA ILE A 695 -64.37 -29.29 -23.31
C ILE A 695 -63.33 -28.38 -23.97
N VAL A 696 -63.74 -27.56 -24.94
CA VAL A 696 -62.82 -26.70 -25.69
C VAL A 696 -62.18 -25.66 -24.78
N LEU A 697 -62.96 -24.97 -23.94
CA LEU A 697 -62.43 -23.94 -23.04
C LEU A 697 -61.53 -24.53 -21.94
N SER A 698 -61.87 -25.69 -21.41
CA SER A 698 -61.01 -26.39 -20.44
C SER A 698 -59.70 -26.85 -21.09
N ALA A 699 -59.76 -27.39 -22.32
CA ALA A 699 -58.57 -27.79 -23.06
C ALA A 699 -57.67 -26.60 -23.41
N LEU A 700 -58.26 -25.47 -23.83
CA LEU A 700 -57.52 -24.23 -24.11
C LEU A 700 -56.85 -23.68 -22.85
N PHE A 701 -57.50 -23.75 -21.68
CA PHE A 701 -56.90 -23.31 -20.43
C PHE A 701 -55.76 -24.23 -19.99
N ILE A 702 -55.91 -25.55 -20.11
CA ILE A 702 -54.82 -26.50 -19.82
C ILE A 702 -53.63 -26.26 -20.77
N ALA A 703 -53.90 -26.04 -22.06
CA ALA A 703 -52.86 -25.71 -23.03
C ALA A 703 -52.17 -24.38 -22.70
N LEU A 704 -52.93 -23.36 -22.27
CA LEU A 704 -52.39 -22.08 -21.82
C LEU A 704 -51.42 -22.27 -20.64
N VAL A 705 -51.85 -23.00 -19.60
CA VAL A 705 -51.03 -23.27 -18.41
C VAL A 705 -49.76 -24.02 -18.80
N PHE A 706 -49.86 -25.03 -19.68
CA PHE A 706 -48.71 -25.79 -20.14
C PHE A 706 -47.71 -24.92 -20.91
N VAL A 707 -48.18 -24.13 -21.88
CA VAL A 707 -47.33 -23.22 -22.66
C VAL A 707 -46.69 -22.17 -21.75
N PHE A 708 -47.44 -21.64 -20.77
CA PHE A 708 -46.92 -20.68 -19.81
C PHE A 708 -45.81 -21.27 -18.93
N ILE A 709 -45.97 -22.49 -18.42
CA ILE A 709 -44.92 -23.17 -17.64
C ILE A 709 -43.68 -23.35 -18.49
N MET A 710 -43.81 -23.81 -19.75
CA MET A 710 -42.68 -23.98 -20.65
C MET A 710 -41.93 -22.66 -20.93
N LEU A 711 -42.66 -21.56 -21.13
CA LEU A 711 -42.08 -20.23 -21.32
C LEU A 711 -41.42 -19.69 -20.04
N ALA A 712 -41.93 -20.06 -18.86
CA ALA A 712 -41.39 -19.66 -17.57
C ALA A 712 -40.11 -20.44 -17.20
N THR A 713 -39.99 -21.72 -17.58
CA THR A 713 -38.86 -22.60 -17.19
C THR A 713 -37.76 -22.76 -18.26
N GLU A 714 -37.72 -21.93 -19.31
CA GLU A 714 -36.72 -22.00 -20.40
C GLU A 714 -36.62 -23.36 -21.12
N MET A 715 -37.65 -24.21 -21.09
CA MET A 715 -37.63 -25.50 -21.81
C MET A 715 -38.01 -25.36 -23.30
N LEU A 716 -38.11 -24.12 -23.79
CA LEU A 716 -38.34 -23.66 -25.16
C LEU A 716 -37.39 -22.48 -25.41
#